data_AF-A0A2X0IGV9-F1
#
_entry.id   AF-A0A2X0IGV9-F1
#
_cell.length_a   1.000
_cell.length_b   1.000
_cell.length_c   1.000
_cell.angle_alpha   90.00
_cell.angle_beta   90.00
_cell.angle_gamma   90.00
#
_symmetry.space_group_name_H-M   'P 1'
#
loop_
_entity.id
_entity.type
_entity.pdbx_description
1 polymer ?
#
loop_
_entity_poly.entity_id
_entity_poly.type
_entity_poly.pdbx_seq_one_letter_code
_entity_poly.pdbx_strand_id
1 'polypeptide(L)'
;MDNDAIVKLPAWSGLASPGQRPAVRGLLQRDPDFLVAASEVLGGSARTRAHISVTSGQWRSVLGEADLSTTWGSLHGALAHLLEVLQEDGSQGSNAERRLARAVDELRAGVRSMVADVDILRFLPPETAYPPRRDLARYVSLVGRVVAAIAVCEKQDWSEPGWRQLISLTGQASAEVRQLTIDEAPVLVKVEDGAIQRAIGIDDRELVDGQGLAFTSRLEAVWSRDETHLDRRLRGQSAHLIDSSVALSPSLRRHLIVLITSSFPLVANRVAVAARDLVLEALGTDEAAFMAAWEEQWAGERTMWQGHAGFFKAHRELESSDRDDEHKLESAANAYVLAVEGDARRTAIAALAFAGQRLPGDSTLRPVHDALARRKGRLFEALASVIDVPWRNAIAHRDIWWDSALGAARLGEDTVTLESLFMAAERARAVCQAFHHGMEVAFAIAKPPVRDWLTKAPESARNLAILEAMGGYGISVHDLRRSGSTLELVVQSLDSDSFLRLCLGIVRSAELDPAISHWLVWQRTPNLTPISLDRNWVERLLAEATGGTLRAPEDIFPLTVNALINSGSLPAPAVRHVIALAAAQVTGEAARLGSELAAGDEDAQASLHECVVHCRRGLGLAAELSGDESAGKLVSRIDGMLASVEAWSAGSIESLNAALAPVQAVLRARRAMAPPWFQV
;
A
#
# COMPACT_ATOMS: atom_id res chain seq x y z
N MET A 1 12.96 -26.08 -20.98
CA MET A 1 14.41 -25.91 -21.19
C MET A 1 15.10 -27.03 -20.42
N ASP A 2 16.00 -27.77 -21.08
CA ASP A 2 16.81 -28.82 -20.43
C ASP A 2 17.64 -28.23 -19.29
N ASN A 3 17.31 -28.58 -18.05
CA ASN A 3 18.05 -28.23 -16.83
C ASN A 3 19.40 -28.98 -16.70
N ASP A 4 19.83 -29.71 -17.75
CA ASP A 4 21.04 -30.53 -17.77
C ASP A 4 22.32 -29.75 -18.11
N ALA A 5 22.22 -28.47 -18.46
CA ALA A 5 23.37 -27.67 -18.89
C ALA A 5 23.93 -26.74 -17.80
N ILE A 6 24.12 -27.21 -16.55
CA ILE A 6 25.16 -26.59 -15.71
C ILE A 6 26.51 -27.12 -16.19
N VAL A 7 27.03 -26.45 -17.22
CA VAL A 7 28.36 -26.64 -17.80
C VAL A 7 29.39 -26.66 -16.68
N LYS A 8 30.33 -27.62 -16.68
CA LYS A 8 31.46 -27.58 -15.75
C LYS A 8 32.41 -26.48 -16.20
N LEU A 9 32.85 -25.59 -15.30
CA LEU A 9 33.97 -24.69 -15.59
C LEU A 9 35.15 -25.50 -16.17
N PRO A 10 35.82 -25.02 -17.24
CA PRO A 10 36.93 -25.74 -17.84
C PRO A 10 38.04 -26.03 -16.83
N ALA A 11 38.67 -27.19 -16.93
CA ALA A 11 39.87 -27.49 -16.15
C ALA A 11 40.97 -26.49 -16.53
N TRP A 12 41.69 -25.97 -15.52
CA TRP A 12 42.81 -25.07 -15.75
C TRP A 12 43.92 -25.83 -16.51
N SER A 13 44.10 -25.53 -17.80
CA SER A 13 45.08 -26.20 -18.67
C SER A 13 46.45 -25.51 -18.73
N GLY A 14 46.63 -24.36 -18.04
CA GLY A 14 47.84 -23.52 -18.11
C GLY A 14 47.99 -22.82 -19.47
N LEU A 15 48.74 -21.74 -19.68
CA LEU A 15 49.19 -20.63 -18.85
C LEU A 15 48.38 -19.42 -19.34
N ALA A 16 47.59 -18.76 -18.50
CA ALA A 16 47.03 -17.47 -18.92
C ALA A 16 48.17 -16.52 -19.32
N SER A 17 48.07 -15.81 -20.45
CA SER A 17 49.23 -15.06 -20.96
C SER A 17 49.71 -14.07 -19.87
N PRO A 18 51.02 -14.03 -19.53
CA PRO A 18 51.53 -13.20 -18.45
C PRO A 18 51.16 -11.70 -18.56
N GLY A 19 50.90 -11.23 -19.79
CA GLY A 19 50.54 -9.83 -20.07
C GLY A 19 49.07 -9.46 -19.83
N GLN A 20 48.14 -10.41 -19.82
CA GLN A 20 46.70 -10.13 -19.66
C GLN A 20 46.25 -10.11 -18.19
N ARG A 21 46.97 -10.78 -17.28
CA ARG A 21 46.62 -10.84 -15.84
C ARG A 21 46.66 -9.46 -15.16
N PRO A 22 47.70 -8.61 -15.39
CA PRO A 22 47.71 -7.25 -14.86
C PRO A 22 46.63 -6.35 -15.47
N ALA A 23 46.20 -6.61 -16.71
CA ALA A 23 45.14 -5.86 -17.38
C ALA A 23 43.75 -6.17 -16.79
N VAL A 24 43.46 -7.43 -16.44
CA VAL A 24 42.24 -7.80 -15.69
C VAL A 24 42.22 -7.13 -14.32
N ARG A 25 43.35 -7.20 -13.59
CA ARG A 25 43.51 -6.49 -12.31
C ARG A 25 43.25 -4.99 -12.47
N GLY A 26 43.89 -4.34 -13.42
CA GLY A 26 43.70 -2.90 -13.69
C GLY A 26 42.28 -2.54 -14.08
N LEU A 27 41.59 -3.40 -14.83
CA LEU A 27 40.18 -3.20 -15.18
C LEU A 27 39.26 -3.36 -13.99
N LEU A 28 39.44 -4.39 -13.15
CA LEU A 28 38.66 -4.62 -11.93
C LEU A 28 38.89 -3.51 -10.89
N GLN A 29 40.14 -3.08 -10.69
CA GLN A 29 40.53 -2.02 -9.74
C GLN A 29 40.03 -0.62 -10.10
N ARG A 30 39.59 -0.38 -11.34
CA ARG A 30 38.89 0.88 -11.72
C ARG A 30 37.53 1.05 -11.03
N ASP A 31 37.04 0.00 -10.38
CA ASP A 31 35.82 0.01 -9.57
C ASP A 31 36.13 -0.64 -8.22
N PRO A 32 36.83 0.06 -7.30
CA PRO A 32 37.22 -0.49 -5.99
C PRO A 32 36.00 -0.86 -5.14
N ASP A 33 34.84 -0.27 -5.42
CA ASP A 33 33.58 -0.53 -4.73
C ASP A 33 32.95 -1.86 -5.17
N PHE A 34 33.29 -2.39 -6.35
CA PHE A 34 32.73 -3.63 -6.87
C PHE A 34 32.94 -4.85 -5.95
N LEU A 35 34.18 -5.08 -5.48
CA LEU A 35 34.51 -6.23 -4.65
C LEU A 35 34.30 -5.95 -3.16
N VAL A 36 34.46 -4.70 -2.74
CA VAL A 36 34.22 -4.27 -1.35
C VAL A 36 32.72 -4.29 -1.04
N ALA A 37 31.86 -3.69 -1.87
CA ALA A 37 30.42 -3.71 -1.67
C ALA A 37 29.85 -5.14 -1.72
N ALA A 38 30.34 -5.97 -2.63
CA ALA A 38 29.91 -7.38 -2.70
C ALA A 38 30.38 -8.18 -1.49
N SER A 39 31.61 -7.96 -0.99
CA SER A 39 32.13 -8.61 0.22
C SER A 39 31.54 -8.07 1.52
N GLU A 40 31.12 -6.81 1.58
CA GLU A 40 30.48 -6.20 2.75
C GLU A 40 29.00 -6.61 2.86
N VAL A 41 28.28 -6.67 1.73
CA VAL A 41 26.90 -7.19 1.67
C VAL A 41 26.84 -8.67 2.05
N LEU A 42 27.91 -9.44 1.78
CA LEU A 42 27.97 -10.89 2.01
C LEU A 42 28.73 -11.30 3.28
N GLY A 43 29.63 -10.45 3.81
CA GLY A 43 30.46 -10.69 4.99
C GLY A 43 30.01 -9.95 6.26
N GLY A 44 29.09 -8.98 6.13
CA GLY A 44 28.56 -8.19 7.23
C GLY A 44 27.49 -8.93 8.05
N SER A 45 27.88 -9.41 9.23
CA SER A 45 27.02 -9.88 10.33
C SER A 45 26.06 -8.79 10.92
N ALA A 46 25.69 -7.74 10.19
CA ALA A 46 24.96 -6.61 10.76
C ALA A 46 23.69 -6.27 9.97
N ARG A 47 22.56 -6.93 10.33
CA ARG A 47 21.15 -6.51 10.12
C ARG A 47 20.27 -7.17 9.04
N THR A 48 20.56 -8.33 8.47
CA THR A 48 19.51 -9.10 7.75
C THR A 48 18.67 -9.95 8.71
N ARG A 49 18.04 -9.32 9.70
CA ARG A 49 16.85 -9.96 10.31
C ARG A 49 15.82 -10.06 9.18
N ALA A 50 15.13 -11.20 9.05
CA ALA A 50 13.96 -11.16 8.18
C ALA A 50 12.95 -10.22 8.82
N HIS A 51 12.30 -9.44 7.96
CA HIS A 51 11.40 -8.40 8.36
C HIS A 51 10.02 -8.61 7.72
N ILE A 52 9.97 -9.18 6.51
CA ILE A 52 8.72 -9.31 5.75
C ILE A 52 8.17 -10.72 5.91
N SER A 53 7.06 -10.87 6.62
CA SER A 53 6.36 -12.15 6.74
C SER A 53 5.59 -12.44 5.46
N VAL A 54 5.85 -13.58 4.83
CA VAL A 54 5.17 -13.99 3.61
C VAL A 54 4.35 -15.27 3.79
N THR A 55 3.36 -15.45 2.94
CA THR A 55 2.60 -16.69 2.81
C THR A 55 3.37 -17.73 1.96
N SER A 56 2.81 -18.93 1.78
CA SER A 56 3.48 -20.00 1.01
C SER A 56 3.56 -19.66 -0.47
N GLY A 57 2.49 -19.13 -1.05
CA GLY A 57 2.43 -18.69 -2.45
C GLY A 57 3.34 -17.49 -2.70
N GLN A 58 3.34 -16.50 -1.80
CA GLN A 58 4.28 -15.39 -1.85
C GLN A 58 5.73 -15.88 -1.78
N TRP A 59 6.05 -16.87 -0.94
CA TRP A 59 7.40 -17.44 -0.89
C TRP A 59 7.81 -18.12 -2.20
N ARG A 60 6.92 -18.88 -2.85
CA ARG A 60 7.20 -19.45 -4.19
C ARG A 60 7.42 -18.36 -5.22
N SER A 61 6.60 -17.30 -5.18
CA SER A 61 6.76 -16.13 -6.05
C SER A 61 8.12 -15.48 -5.84
N VAL A 62 8.54 -15.24 -4.60
CA VAL A 62 9.88 -14.72 -4.27
C VAL A 62 11.00 -15.56 -4.87
N LEU A 63 10.89 -16.90 -4.82
CA LEU A 63 11.88 -17.80 -5.41
C LEU A 63 11.87 -17.76 -6.94
N GLY A 64 10.69 -17.78 -7.56
CA GLY A 64 10.56 -17.66 -9.02
C GLY A 64 11.03 -16.30 -9.54
N GLU A 65 10.79 -15.22 -8.81
CA GLU A 65 11.25 -13.86 -9.14
C GLU A 65 12.75 -13.68 -9.00
N ALA A 66 13.39 -14.45 -8.11
CA ALA A 66 14.83 -14.42 -7.93
C ALA A 66 15.58 -15.08 -9.11
N ASP A 67 14.93 -16.05 -9.77
CA ASP A 67 15.47 -16.82 -10.90
C ASP A 67 16.95 -17.20 -10.66
N LEU A 68 17.16 -17.96 -9.57
CA LEU A 68 18.50 -18.29 -9.09
C LEU A 68 19.27 -19.06 -10.16
N SER A 69 18.58 -19.86 -10.96
CA SER A 69 19.15 -20.58 -12.11
C SER A 69 19.73 -19.64 -13.15
N THR A 70 18.97 -18.67 -13.65
CA THR A 70 19.45 -17.73 -14.67
C THR A 70 20.55 -16.81 -14.13
N THR A 71 20.39 -16.31 -12.90
CA THR A 71 21.40 -15.45 -12.27
C THR A 71 22.72 -16.21 -12.08
N TRP A 72 22.65 -17.45 -11.60
CA TRP A 72 23.83 -18.31 -11.45
C TRP A 72 24.46 -18.68 -12.80
N GLY A 73 23.63 -19.04 -13.79
CA GLY A 73 24.06 -19.34 -15.16
C GLY A 73 24.79 -18.17 -15.82
N SER A 74 24.32 -16.94 -15.58
CA SER A 74 24.97 -15.71 -16.06
C SER A 74 26.34 -15.47 -15.43
N LEU A 75 26.48 -15.63 -14.10
CA LEU A 75 27.81 -15.56 -13.48
C LEU A 75 28.73 -16.65 -14.02
N HIS A 76 28.23 -17.88 -14.10
CA HIS A 76 28.99 -19.02 -14.58
C HIS A 76 29.50 -18.80 -16.02
N GLY A 77 28.63 -18.31 -16.91
CA GLY A 77 28.98 -17.94 -18.27
C GLY A 77 30.03 -16.82 -18.32
N ALA A 78 29.90 -15.80 -17.48
CA ALA A 78 30.88 -14.71 -17.40
C ALA A 78 32.26 -15.20 -16.90
N LEU A 79 32.30 -16.12 -15.92
CA LEU A 79 33.53 -16.75 -15.45
C LEU A 79 34.18 -17.62 -16.53
N ALA A 80 33.40 -18.38 -17.29
CA ALA A 80 33.89 -19.18 -18.40
C ALA A 80 34.46 -18.30 -19.52
N HIS A 81 33.75 -17.26 -19.94
CA HIS A 81 34.22 -16.32 -20.96
C HIS A 81 35.49 -15.57 -20.53
N LEU A 82 35.58 -15.16 -19.25
CA LEU A 82 36.82 -14.57 -18.72
C LEU A 82 38.00 -15.54 -18.81
N LEU A 83 37.77 -16.83 -18.52
CA LEU A 83 38.81 -17.86 -18.62
C LEU A 83 39.26 -18.07 -20.07
N GLU A 84 38.32 -18.15 -21.01
CA GLU A 84 38.62 -18.27 -22.45
C GLU A 84 39.53 -17.13 -22.91
N VAL A 85 39.17 -15.88 -22.59
CA VAL A 85 39.99 -14.70 -22.96
C VAL A 85 41.37 -14.72 -22.31
N LEU A 86 41.49 -15.25 -21.09
CA LEU A 86 42.77 -15.39 -20.39
C LEU A 86 43.68 -16.48 -20.99
N GLN A 87 43.09 -17.52 -21.60
CA GLN A 87 43.80 -18.67 -22.18
C GLN A 87 44.21 -18.47 -23.65
N GLU A 88 43.71 -17.42 -24.32
CA GLU A 88 44.11 -17.11 -25.70
C GLU A 88 45.55 -16.58 -25.76
N ASP A 89 46.45 -17.36 -26.36
CA ASP A 89 47.83 -16.95 -26.66
C ASP A 89 47.85 -15.89 -27.79
N GLY A 90 48.06 -14.64 -27.40
CA GLY A 90 48.72 -13.61 -28.21
C GLY A 90 48.06 -13.21 -29.55
N SER A 91 47.28 -12.12 -29.53
CA SER A 91 47.47 -11.06 -30.52
C SER A 91 47.25 -9.70 -29.86
N GLN A 92 48.35 -8.96 -29.66
CA GLN A 92 48.29 -7.59 -29.16
C GLN A 92 47.62 -6.71 -30.21
N GLY A 93 46.38 -6.30 -29.94
CA GLY A 93 45.61 -5.37 -30.76
C GLY A 93 44.36 -4.90 -30.01
N SER A 94 43.78 -3.76 -30.44
CA SER A 94 42.64 -3.13 -29.75
C SER A 94 41.42 -4.05 -29.54
N ASN A 95 41.33 -5.17 -30.27
CA ASN A 95 40.25 -6.14 -30.16
C ASN A 95 40.38 -7.04 -28.93
N ALA A 96 41.59 -7.40 -28.51
CA ALA A 96 41.83 -8.21 -27.31
C ALA A 96 41.49 -7.43 -26.04
N GLU A 97 41.85 -6.15 -25.98
CA GLU A 97 41.51 -5.25 -24.87
C GLU A 97 39.99 -5.03 -24.74
N ARG A 98 39.27 -4.87 -25.87
CA ARG A 98 37.81 -4.75 -25.87
C ARG A 98 37.13 -6.03 -25.40
N ARG A 99 37.61 -7.20 -25.82
CA ARG A 99 37.09 -8.50 -25.37
C ARG A 99 37.32 -8.71 -23.87
N LEU A 100 38.51 -8.36 -23.37
CA LEU A 100 38.83 -8.41 -21.95
C LEU A 100 37.94 -7.46 -21.13
N ALA A 101 37.76 -6.22 -21.59
CA ALA A 101 36.87 -5.26 -20.94
C ALA A 101 35.43 -5.77 -20.90
N ARG A 102 34.93 -6.35 -22.00
CA ARG A 102 33.61 -6.98 -22.06
C ARG A 102 33.47 -8.13 -21.07
N ALA A 103 34.43 -9.06 -21.01
CA ALA A 103 34.38 -10.19 -20.08
C ALA A 103 34.38 -9.73 -18.60
N VAL A 104 35.15 -8.68 -18.29
CA VAL A 104 35.15 -8.06 -16.96
C VAL A 104 33.81 -7.39 -16.65
N ASP A 105 33.20 -6.70 -17.61
CA ASP A 105 31.89 -6.06 -17.43
C ASP A 105 30.75 -7.08 -17.27
N GLU A 106 30.80 -8.20 -18.00
CA GLU A 106 29.89 -9.35 -17.84
C GLU A 106 30.05 -9.99 -16.46
N LEU A 107 31.28 -10.19 -15.99
CA LEU A 107 31.54 -10.68 -14.62
C LEU A 107 30.99 -9.73 -13.57
N ARG A 108 31.16 -8.42 -13.76
CA ARG A 108 30.61 -7.40 -12.88
C ARG A 108 29.08 -7.41 -12.85
N ALA A 109 28.45 -7.55 -14.00
CA ALA A 109 27.01 -7.69 -14.10
C ALA A 109 26.52 -8.95 -13.36
N GLY A 110 27.17 -10.10 -13.57
CA GLY A 110 26.83 -11.35 -12.90
C GLY A 110 26.95 -11.26 -11.37
N VAL A 111 28.05 -10.71 -10.85
CA VAL A 111 28.21 -10.53 -9.39
C VAL A 111 27.18 -9.55 -8.82
N ARG A 112 26.86 -8.46 -9.51
CA ARG A 112 25.82 -7.52 -9.06
C ARG A 112 24.44 -8.16 -9.01
N SER A 113 24.10 -8.99 -10.00
CA SER A 113 22.85 -9.76 -10.02
C SER A 113 22.77 -10.69 -8.81
N MET A 114 23.83 -11.45 -8.56
CA MET A 114 23.89 -12.36 -7.41
C MET A 114 23.83 -11.67 -6.05
N VAL A 115 24.50 -10.52 -5.90
CA VAL A 115 24.42 -9.72 -4.67
C VAL A 115 23.00 -9.19 -4.47
N ALA A 116 22.28 -8.87 -5.55
CA ALA A 116 20.88 -8.45 -5.46
C ALA A 116 19.99 -9.55 -4.89
N ASP A 117 20.26 -10.83 -5.17
CA ASP A 117 19.47 -11.97 -4.67
C ASP A 117 19.59 -12.19 -3.17
N VAL A 118 20.54 -11.55 -2.49
CA VAL A 118 20.58 -11.50 -1.03
C VAL A 118 19.31 -10.85 -0.46
N ASP A 119 18.63 -9.99 -1.23
CA ASP A 119 17.36 -9.37 -0.83
C ASP A 119 16.28 -10.40 -0.49
N ILE A 120 16.38 -11.63 -1.02
CA ILE A 120 15.46 -12.72 -0.70
C ILE A 120 15.51 -13.06 0.81
N LEU A 121 16.66 -12.89 1.48
CA LEU A 121 16.79 -13.17 2.92
C LEU A 121 15.97 -12.22 3.81
N ARG A 122 15.40 -11.14 3.25
CA ARG A 122 14.51 -10.22 3.98
C ARG A 122 13.13 -10.83 4.25
N PHE A 123 12.75 -11.84 3.48
CA PHE A 123 11.46 -12.50 3.57
C PHE A 123 11.50 -13.69 4.53
N LEU A 124 10.46 -13.82 5.34
CA LEU A 124 10.26 -14.88 6.32
C LEU A 124 9.19 -15.84 5.80
N PRO A 125 9.57 -17.03 5.30
CA PRO A 125 8.60 -18.01 4.85
C PRO A 125 7.81 -18.63 6.02
N PRO A 126 6.63 -19.20 5.75
CA PRO A 126 5.95 -20.09 6.67
C PRO A 126 6.83 -21.25 7.16
N GLU A 127 6.54 -21.81 8.33
CA GLU A 127 7.23 -23.02 8.82
C GLU A 127 7.06 -24.23 7.89
N THR A 128 5.95 -24.28 7.15
CA THR A 128 5.61 -25.34 6.19
C THR A 128 6.15 -25.10 4.79
N ALA A 129 6.82 -23.98 4.54
CA ALA A 129 7.33 -23.65 3.21
C ALA A 129 8.59 -24.45 2.88
N TYR A 130 8.68 -24.83 1.61
CA TYR A 130 9.84 -25.48 1.01
C TYR A 130 10.27 -24.70 -0.24
N PRO A 131 11.59 -24.54 -0.50
CA PRO A 131 12.70 -24.82 0.42
C PRO A 131 12.67 -23.92 1.66
N PRO A 132 13.15 -24.39 2.82
CA PRO A 132 13.19 -23.59 4.04
C PRO A 132 14.23 -22.46 3.92
N ARG A 133 13.99 -21.33 4.59
CA ARG A 133 14.89 -20.15 4.58
C ARG A 133 16.36 -20.48 4.91
N ARG A 134 16.59 -21.49 5.75
CA ARG A 134 17.93 -21.92 6.15
C ARG A 134 18.77 -22.37 4.95
N ASP A 135 18.16 -23.02 3.97
CA ASP A 135 18.89 -23.56 2.82
C ASP A 135 19.26 -22.43 1.86
N LEU A 136 18.37 -21.45 1.68
CA LEU A 136 18.71 -20.22 0.97
C LEU A 136 19.84 -19.42 1.67
N ALA A 137 19.84 -19.37 3.01
CA ALA A 137 20.94 -18.74 3.75
C ALA A 137 22.29 -19.44 3.51
N ARG A 138 22.29 -20.78 3.29
CA ARG A 138 23.50 -21.50 2.87
C ARG A 138 23.92 -21.12 1.47
N TYR A 139 22.99 -21.04 0.52
CA TYR A 139 23.26 -20.56 -0.83
C TYR A 139 23.89 -19.17 -0.81
N VAL A 140 23.27 -18.19 -0.13
CA VAL A 140 23.81 -16.83 -0.03
C VAL A 140 25.20 -16.81 0.64
N SER A 141 25.43 -17.65 1.65
CA SER A 141 26.77 -17.80 2.23
C SER A 141 27.79 -18.34 1.23
N LEU A 142 27.41 -19.30 0.38
CA LEU A 142 28.26 -19.81 -0.70
C LEU A 142 28.52 -18.74 -1.77
N VAL A 143 27.52 -17.94 -2.13
CA VAL A 143 27.69 -16.76 -3.00
C VAL A 143 28.75 -15.82 -2.43
N GLY A 144 28.67 -15.50 -1.14
CA GLY A 144 29.69 -14.73 -0.42
C GLY A 144 31.10 -15.28 -0.58
N ARG A 145 31.23 -16.60 -0.43
CA ARG A 145 32.52 -17.28 -0.59
C ARG A 145 33.02 -17.29 -2.03
N VAL A 146 32.13 -17.42 -3.02
CA VAL A 146 32.46 -17.34 -4.46
C VAL A 146 32.97 -15.94 -4.80
N VAL A 147 32.25 -14.89 -4.39
CA VAL A 147 32.67 -13.49 -4.60
C VAL A 147 34.01 -13.20 -3.93
N ALA A 148 34.19 -13.65 -2.69
CA ALA A 148 35.46 -13.52 -1.99
C ALA A 148 36.60 -14.28 -2.72
N ALA A 149 36.32 -15.46 -3.26
CA ALA A 149 37.30 -16.21 -4.05
C ALA A 149 37.66 -15.52 -5.37
N ILE A 150 36.72 -14.83 -6.03
CA ILE A 150 37.00 -13.97 -7.19
C ILE A 150 37.96 -12.84 -6.80
N ALA A 151 37.73 -12.18 -5.66
CA ALA A 151 38.62 -11.15 -5.15
C ALA A 151 40.02 -11.70 -4.80
N VAL A 152 40.11 -12.91 -4.24
CA VAL A 152 41.38 -13.58 -3.99
C VAL A 152 42.10 -13.93 -5.30
N CYS A 153 41.38 -14.39 -6.32
CA CYS A 153 41.95 -14.63 -7.65
C CYS A 153 42.53 -13.34 -8.24
N GLU A 154 41.83 -12.21 -8.12
CA GLU A 154 42.33 -10.89 -8.55
C GLU A 154 43.63 -10.50 -7.82
N LYS A 155 43.69 -10.69 -6.49
CA LYS A 155 44.90 -10.43 -5.68
C LYS A 155 46.07 -11.36 -6.00
N GLN A 156 45.79 -12.55 -6.51
CA GLN A 156 46.80 -13.56 -6.85
C GLN A 156 47.09 -13.66 -8.35
N ASP A 157 46.74 -12.62 -9.13
CA ASP A 157 46.97 -12.58 -10.58
C ASP A 157 46.39 -13.80 -11.30
N TRP A 158 45.20 -14.24 -10.86
CA TRP A 158 44.49 -15.41 -11.37
C TRP A 158 45.37 -16.68 -11.36
N SER A 159 46.05 -16.92 -10.24
CA SER A 159 46.87 -18.12 -10.05
C SER A 159 46.04 -19.42 -10.03
N GLU A 160 46.69 -20.53 -10.36
CA GLU A 160 46.07 -21.86 -10.36
C GLU A 160 45.47 -22.26 -8.98
N PRO A 161 46.13 -22.04 -7.82
CA PRO A 161 45.53 -22.31 -6.52
C PRO A 161 44.24 -21.53 -6.25
N GLY A 162 44.22 -20.23 -6.57
CA GLY A 162 43.02 -19.40 -6.43
C GLY A 162 41.89 -19.88 -7.34
N TRP A 163 42.22 -20.23 -8.58
CA TRP A 163 41.24 -20.74 -9.55
C TRP A 163 40.65 -22.10 -9.14
N ARG A 164 41.46 -23.04 -8.64
CA ARG A 164 40.97 -24.33 -8.12
C ARG A 164 40.01 -24.15 -6.96
N GLN A 165 40.29 -23.20 -6.07
CA GLN A 165 39.38 -22.84 -4.97
C GLN A 165 38.06 -22.28 -5.51
N LEU A 166 38.11 -21.38 -6.50
CA LEU A 166 36.93 -20.83 -7.14
C LEU A 166 36.07 -21.93 -7.78
N ILE A 167 36.66 -22.85 -8.55
CA ILE A 167 35.96 -24.00 -9.15
C ILE A 167 35.25 -24.86 -8.08
N SER A 168 35.92 -25.12 -6.96
CA SER A 168 35.32 -25.93 -5.88
C SER A 168 34.08 -25.25 -5.29
N LEU A 169 34.14 -23.95 -5.08
CA LEU A 169 33.04 -23.16 -4.52
C LEU A 169 31.89 -22.99 -5.53
N THR A 170 32.20 -22.77 -6.81
CA THR A 170 31.17 -22.72 -7.85
C THR A 170 30.51 -24.08 -8.03
N GLY A 171 31.25 -25.19 -7.93
CA GLY A 171 30.68 -26.54 -7.94
C GLY A 171 29.69 -26.78 -6.80
N GLN A 172 30.00 -26.29 -5.59
CA GLN A 172 29.09 -26.34 -4.43
C GLN A 172 27.85 -25.47 -4.66
N ALA A 173 28.02 -24.22 -5.09
CA ALA A 173 26.90 -23.31 -5.37
C ALA A 173 25.98 -23.86 -6.48
N SER A 174 26.53 -24.43 -7.56
CA SER A 174 25.76 -25.11 -8.61
C SER A 174 24.94 -26.30 -8.11
N ALA A 175 25.39 -27.00 -7.07
CA ALA A 175 24.63 -28.09 -6.48
C ALA A 175 23.47 -27.57 -5.64
N GLU A 176 23.69 -26.50 -4.88
CA GLU A 176 22.66 -25.85 -4.06
C GLU A 176 21.60 -25.15 -4.92
N VAL A 177 21.99 -24.42 -5.97
CA VAL A 177 21.06 -23.79 -6.92
C VAL A 177 20.12 -24.86 -7.48
N ARG A 178 20.66 -26.00 -7.93
CA ARG A 178 19.83 -27.11 -8.43
C ARG A 178 18.84 -27.65 -7.40
N GLN A 179 19.17 -27.63 -6.11
CA GLN A 179 18.23 -28.06 -5.07
C GLN A 179 17.13 -27.02 -4.83
N LEU A 180 17.47 -25.74 -4.91
CA LEU A 180 16.53 -24.63 -4.70
C LEU A 180 15.61 -24.40 -5.90
N THR A 181 16.07 -24.67 -7.12
CA THR A 181 15.35 -24.43 -8.38
C THR A 181 14.26 -25.47 -8.68
N ILE A 182 14.23 -26.60 -7.97
CA ILE A 182 13.26 -27.70 -8.22
C ILE A 182 11.81 -27.23 -8.05
N ASP A 183 11.58 -26.21 -7.22
CA ASP A 183 10.23 -25.69 -6.89
C ASP A 183 10.03 -24.23 -7.31
N GLU A 184 10.79 -23.71 -8.28
CA GLU A 184 10.67 -22.32 -8.78
C GLU A 184 9.40 -22.05 -9.58
N ALA A 185 8.60 -23.08 -9.92
CA ALA A 185 7.42 -22.91 -10.76
C ALA A 185 6.43 -21.91 -10.11
N PRO A 186 6.19 -20.74 -10.74
CA PRO A 186 5.17 -19.82 -10.26
C PRO A 186 3.81 -20.49 -10.45
N VAL A 187 3.17 -20.83 -9.33
CA VAL A 187 1.77 -21.27 -9.31
C VAL A 187 0.91 -20.01 -9.20
N LEU A 188 -0.17 -19.95 -9.97
CA LEU A 188 -1.19 -18.91 -9.92
C LEU A 188 -1.54 -18.69 -8.43
N VAL A 189 -1.09 -17.54 -7.92
CA VAL A 189 -1.23 -17.23 -6.49
C VAL A 189 -2.70 -16.95 -6.29
N LYS A 190 -3.47 -17.97 -5.91
CA LYS A 190 -4.79 -17.75 -5.30
C LYS A 190 -4.59 -16.73 -4.20
N VAL A 191 -5.49 -15.75 -4.08
CA VAL A 191 -5.51 -14.84 -2.93
C VAL A 191 -5.45 -15.71 -1.67
N GLU A 192 -4.28 -15.78 -1.04
CA GLU A 192 -4.05 -16.78 0.01
C GLU A 192 -4.69 -16.27 1.30
N ASP A 193 -5.62 -17.07 1.83
CA ASP A 193 -6.23 -16.82 3.13
C ASP A 193 -5.16 -16.53 4.19
N GLY A 194 -5.28 -15.39 4.86
CA GLY A 194 -4.40 -14.99 5.95
C GLY A 194 -3.20 -14.16 5.54
N ALA A 195 -3.12 -13.65 4.31
CA ALA A 195 -2.05 -12.74 3.90
C ALA A 195 -2.02 -11.47 4.76
N ILE A 196 -3.19 -10.91 5.08
CA ILE A 196 -3.28 -9.71 5.92
C ILE A 196 -3.02 -10.07 7.39
N GLN A 197 -3.55 -11.19 7.86
CA GLN A 197 -3.27 -11.72 9.20
C GLN A 197 -1.78 -11.97 9.43
N ARG A 198 -1.07 -12.48 8.42
CA ARG A 198 0.39 -12.67 8.46
C ARG A 198 1.11 -11.34 8.49
N ALA A 199 0.74 -10.42 7.59
CA ALA A 199 1.39 -9.12 7.47
C ALA A 199 1.21 -8.28 8.74
N ILE A 200 -0.03 -8.01 9.14
CA ILE A 200 -0.33 -7.02 10.17
C ILE A 200 -1.13 -7.57 11.35
N GLY A 201 -1.56 -8.84 11.31
CA GLY A 201 -2.24 -9.48 12.45
C GLY A 201 -3.73 -9.22 12.53
N ILE A 202 -4.32 -8.71 11.45
CA ILE A 202 -5.77 -8.49 11.32
C ILE A 202 -6.35 -9.65 10.53
N ASP A 203 -7.44 -10.24 11.03
CA ASP A 203 -8.09 -11.36 10.36
C ASP A 203 -8.62 -10.87 9.00
N ASP A 204 -8.20 -11.55 7.92
CA ASP A 204 -8.60 -11.22 6.56
C ASP A 204 -10.13 -11.10 6.43
N ARG A 205 -10.90 -11.89 7.19
CA ARG A 205 -12.38 -11.85 7.17
C ARG A 205 -12.95 -10.51 7.66
N GLU A 206 -12.26 -9.83 8.56
CA GLU A 206 -12.68 -8.49 9.03
C GLU A 206 -12.58 -7.43 7.92
N LEU A 207 -11.73 -7.68 6.92
CA LEU A 207 -11.43 -6.73 5.84
C LEU A 207 -12.01 -7.13 4.49
N VAL A 208 -12.20 -8.42 4.23
CA VAL A 208 -12.67 -8.96 2.94
C VAL A 208 -14.20 -8.94 2.85
N ASP A 209 -14.92 -8.97 3.97
CA ASP A 209 -16.38 -8.91 3.97
C ASP A 209 -16.87 -7.52 3.50
N GLY A 210 -17.31 -7.40 2.23
CA GLY A 210 -17.83 -6.17 1.63
C GLY A 210 -17.31 -5.90 0.22
N GLN A 211 -17.70 -4.77 -0.37
CA GLN A 211 -17.13 -4.31 -1.63
C GLN A 211 -15.65 -3.97 -1.47
N GLY A 212 -14.86 -4.25 -2.51
CA GLY A 212 -13.40 -4.02 -2.53
C GLY A 212 -13.02 -2.55 -2.36
N LEU A 213 -13.84 -1.61 -2.86
CA LEU A 213 -13.59 -0.16 -2.68
C LEU A 213 -13.60 0.25 -1.21
N ALA A 214 -14.48 -0.36 -0.41
CA ALA A 214 -14.64 -0.04 1.00
C ALA A 214 -13.60 -0.73 1.91
N PHE A 215 -12.65 -1.49 1.33
CA PHE A 215 -11.52 -2.08 2.05
C PHE A 215 -10.74 -1.04 2.86
N THR A 216 -10.48 0.14 2.29
CA THR A 216 -9.73 1.20 2.96
C THR A 216 -10.40 1.68 4.24
N SER A 217 -11.72 1.87 4.21
CA SER A 217 -12.50 2.24 5.38
C SER A 217 -12.39 1.20 6.49
N ARG A 218 -12.50 -0.10 6.15
CA ARG A 218 -12.39 -1.18 7.15
C ARG A 218 -10.98 -1.26 7.73
N LEU A 219 -9.96 -1.13 6.89
CA LEU A 219 -8.57 -1.14 7.33
C LEU A 219 -8.27 0.01 8.30
N GLU A 220 -8.63 1.24 7.94
CA GLU A 220 -8.43 2.41 8.81
C GLU A 220 -9.27 2.32 10.09
N ALA A 221 -10.47 1.74 10.03
CA ALA A 221 -11.29 1.52 11.22
C ALA A 221 -10.62 0.57 12.23
N VAL A 222 -9.99 -0.51 11.77
CA VAL A 222 -9.21 -1.39 12.64
C VAL A 222 -7.97 -0.65 13.15
N TRP A 223 -7.31 0.12 12.29
CA TRP A 223 -6.12 0.89 12.68
C TRP A 223 -6.41 1.93 13.76
N SER A 224 -7.55 2.60 13.71
CA SER A 224 -7.97 3.59 14.71
C SER A 224 -8.15 2.98 16.12
N ARG A 225 -8.30 1.65 16.22
CA ARG A 225 -8.49 0.94 17.50
C ARG A 225 -7.18 0.47 18.13
N ASP A 226 -6.16 0.15 17.31
CA ASP A 226 -4.86 -0.35 17.78
C ASP A 226 -3.69 0.18 16.93
N GLU A 227 -3.65 1.50 16.79
CA GLU A 227 -2.69 2.20 15.92
C GLU A 227 -1.24 1.88 16.27
N THR A 228 -0.92 1.86 17.57
CA THR A 228 0.46 1.69 18.05
C THR A 228 1.01 0.30 17.76
N HIS A 229 0.22 -0.76 17.95
CA HIS A 229 0.67 -2.12 17.67
C HIS A 229 0.87 -2.34 16.17
N LEU A 230 -0.12 -1.91 15.37
CA LEU A 230 -0.13 -2.09 13.93
C LEU A 230 0.99 -1.28 13.25
N ASP A 231 1.20 -0.02 13.66
CA ASP A 231 2.32 0.80 13.17
C ASP A 231 3.68 0.17 13.50
N ARG A 232 3.85 -0.37 14.71
CA ARG A 232 5.10 -1.04 15.10
C ARG A 232 5.37 -2.24 14.21
N ARG A 233 4.33 -3.04 13.93
CA ARG A 233 4.44 -4.22 13.08
C ARG A 233 4.75 -3.84 11.64
N LEU A 234 4.07 -2.83 11.09
CA LEU A 234 4.29 -2.32 9.75
C LEU A 234 5.71 -1.77 9.57
N ARG A 235 6.19 -0.94 10.51
CA ARG A 235 7.59 -0.47 10.53
C ARG A 235 8.58 -1.62 10.61
N GLY A 236 8.28 -2.64 11.39
CA GLY A 236 9.10 -3.84 11.50
C GLY A 236 9.30 -4.56 10.17
N GLN A 237 8.27 -4.57 9.31
CA GLN A 237 8.31 -5.20 7.99
C GLN A 237 8.84 -4.28 6.87
N SER A 238 8.71 -2.96 7.04
CA SER A 238 9.11 -1.96 6.05
C SER A 238 10.40 -1.20 6.41
N ALA A 239 11.22 -1.74 7.30
CA ALA A 239 12.44 -1.08 7.81
C ALA A 239 13.49 -0.75 6.73
N HIS A 240 13.42 -1.39 5.56
CA HIS A 240 14.25 -1.06 4.39
C HIS A 240 13.73 0.13 3.58
N LEU A 241 12.44 0.46 3.73
CA LEU A 241 11.78 1.54 3.00
C LEU A 241 11.69 2.82 3.83
N ILE A 242 11.36 2.69 5.12
CA ILE A 242 11.10 3.80 6.02
C ILE A 242 11.93 3.69 7.30
N ASP A 243 12.39 4.84 7.78
CA ASP A 243 12.96 4.94 9.13
C ASP A 243 11.85 5.06 10.19
N SER A 244 12.19 4.71 11.42
CA SER A 244 11.41 4.90 12.64
C SER A 244 10.90 6.33 12.86
N SER A 245 11.58 7.33 12.29
CA SER A 245 11.22 8.75 12.39
C SER A 245 10.09 9.20 11.46
N VAL A 246 9.81 8.47 10.37
CA VAL A 246 8.80 8.85 9.37
C VAL A 246 7.40 8.63 9.95
N ALA A 247 6.53 9.65 9.98
CA ALA A 247 5.15 9.49 10.45
C ALA A 247 4.33 8.64 9.47
N LEU A 248 3.56 7.66 9.99
CA LEU A 248 2.70 6.81 9.18
C LEU A 248 1.33 7.46 9.00
N SER A 249 1.15 8.19 7.90
CA SER A 249 -0.17 8.68 7.51
C SER A 249 -1.09 7.51 7.08
N PRO A 250 -2.42 7.67 7.10
CA PRO A 250 -3.36 6.69 6.55
C PRO A 250 -3.00 6.23 5.13
N SER A 251 -2.66 7.18 4.24
CA SER A 251 -2.20 6.85 2.89
C SER A 251 -0.97 5.94 2.92
N LEU A 252 0.07 6.32 3.67
CA LEU A 252 1.30 5.55 3.73
C LEU A 252 1.07 4.14 4.31
N ARG A 253 0.22 4.01 5.34
CA ARG A 253 -0.15 2.71 5.93
C ARG A 253 -0.67 1.76 4.87
N ARG A 254 -1.69 2.20 4.11
CA ARG A 254 -2.26 1.43 3.00
C ARG A 254 -1.21 1.03 1.98
N HIS A 255 -0.38 1.97 1.53
CA HIS A 255 0.63 1.69 0.52
C HIS A 255 1.65 0.64 0.98
N LEU A 256 2.08 0.69 2.24
CA LEU A 256 2.98 -0.31 2.81
C LEU A 256 2.29 -1.68 2.99
N ILE A 257 1.00 -1.71 3.36
CA ILE A 257 0.24 -2.96 3.50
C ILE A 257 0.08 -3.64 2.14
N VAL A 258 -0.38 -2.90 1.13
CA VAL A 258 -0.54 -3.41 -0.24
C VAL A 258 0.80 -3.94 -0.78
N LEU A 259 1.90 -3.27 -0.45
CA LEU A 259 3.24 -3.72 -0.81
C LEU A 259 3.63 -5.06 -0.17
N ILE A 260 3.35 -5.24 1.13
CA ILE A 260 3.67 -6.48 1.86
C ILE A 260 2.75 -7.63 1.45
N THR A 261 1.49 -7.34 1.11
CA THR A 261 0.51 -8.34 0.65
C THR A 261 0.55 -8.57 -0.86
N SER A 262 1.54 -8.02 -1.57
CA SER A 262 1.67 -8.20 -3.02
C SER A 262 1.90 -9.68 -3.39
N SER A 263 1.34 -10.11 -4.53
CA SER A 263 1.61 -11.44 -5.10
C SER A 263 3.04 -11.59 -5.61
N PHE A 264 3.75 -10.48 -5.84
CA PHE A 264 5.14 -10.43 -6.33
C PHE A 264 6.01 -9.60 -5.38
N PRO A 265 6.18 -10.04 -4.12
CA PRO A 265 6.70 -9.18 -3.07
C PRO A 265 8.20 -8.88 -3.26
N LEU A 266 8.99 -9.72 -3.96
CA LEU A 266 10.40 -9.44 -4.19
C LEU A 266 10.58 -8.29 -5.19
N VAL A 267 9.98 -8.36 -6.38
CA VAL A 267 10.08 -7.27 -7.36
C VAL A 267 9.41 -6.01 -6.83
N ALA A 268 8.26 -6.14 -6.15
CA ALA A 268 7.54 -4.99 -5.64
C ALA A 268 8.39 -4.22 -4.61
N ASN A 269 9.02 -4.90 -3.65
CA ASN A 269 9.87 -4.23 -2.67
C ASN A 269 11.12 -3.61 -3.31
N ARG A 270 11.75 -4.28 -4.29
CA ARG A 270 12.90 -3.73 -5.03
C ARG A 270 12.51 -2.46 -5.81
N VAL A 271 11.35 -2.48 -6.47
CA VAL A 271 10.82 -1.35 -7.23
C VAL A 271 10.43 -0.19 -6.31
N ALA A 272 9.78 -0.46 -5.18
CA ALA A 272 9.41 0.57 -4.22
C ALA A 272 10.63 1.31 -3.65
N VAL A 273 11.71 0.60 -3.33
CA VAL A 273 12.98 1.21 -2.91
C VAL A 273 13.55 2.09 -4.03
N ALA A 274 13.67 1.56 -5.25
CA ALA A 274 14.24 2.29 -6.37
C ALA A 274 13.40 3.52 -6.78
N ALA A 275 12.08 3.42 -6.70
CA ALA A 275 11.16 4.52 -6.96
C ALA A 275 11.25 5.60 -5.88
N ARG A 276 11.33 5.21 -4.60
CA ARG A 276 11.58 6.15 -3.49
C ARG A 276 12.86 6.95 -3.74
N ASP A 277 13.95 6.25 -4.05
CA ASP A 277 15.25 6.89 -4.24
C ASP A 277 15.24 7.84 -5.45
N LEU A 278 14.63 7.43 -6.57
CA LEU A 278 14.44 8.28 -7.74
C LEU A 278 13.64 9.56 -7.41
N VAL A 279 12.55 9.44 -6.66
CA VAL A 279 11.69 10.58 -6.31
C VAL A 279 12.40 11.52 -5.35
N LEU A 280 13.10 11.00 -4.35
CA LEU A 280 13.88 11.82 -3.43
C LEU A 280 15.01 12.58 -4.16
N GLU A 281 15.69 11.92 -5.10
CA GLU A 281 16.70 12.56 -5.95
C GLU A 281 16.09 13.66 -6.83
N ALA A 282 14.96 13.37 -7.47
CA ALA A 282 14.27 14.33 -8.33
C ALA A 282 13.77 15.56 -7.56
N LEU A 283 13.15 15.35 -6.39
CA LEU A 283 12.73 16.42 -5.48
C LEU A 283 13.91 17.27 -4.99
N GLY A 284 15.03 16.61 -4.66
CA GLY A 284 16.25 17.31 -4.25
C GLY A 284 16.93 18.10 -5.37
N THR A 285 16.72 17.72 -6.63
CA THR A 285 17.32 18.38 -7.80
C THR A 285 16.48 19.58 -8.27
N ASP A 286 15.18 19.38 -8.51
CA ASP A 286 14.25 20.43 -8.94
C ASP A 286 12.82 20.06 -8.52
N GLU A 287 12.45 20.46 -7.30
CA GLU A 287 11.11 20.22 -6.73
C GLU A 287 9.99 20.75 -7.64
N ALA A 288 10.18 21.92 -8.26
CA ALA A 288 9.14 22.54 -9.08
C ALA A 288 8.90 21.75 -10.37
N ALA A 289 9.97 21.33 -11.05
CA ALA A 289 9.88 20.51 -12.25
C ALA A 289 9.31 19.12 -11.96
N PHE A 290 9.70 18.51 -10.84
CA PHE A 290 9.14 17.24 -10.38
C PHE A 290 7.63 17.36 -10.12
N MET A 291 7.21 18.36 -9.33
CA MET A 291 5.80 18.54 -8.98
C MET A 291 4.95 18.81 -10.22
N ALA A 292 5.46 19.55 -11.21
CA ALA A 292 4.77 19.74 -12.48
C ALA A 292 4.60 18.44 -13.29
N ALA A 293 5.65 17.58 -13.32
CA ALA A 293 5.57 16.28 -13.99
C ALA A 293 4.62 15.31 -13.27
N TRP A 294 4.62 15.35 -11.93
CA TRP A 294 3.69 14.57 -11.11
C TRP A 294 2.22 14.98 -11.34
N GLU A 295 1.93 16.28 -11.39
CA GLU A 295 0.58 16.78 -11.66
C GLU A 295 0.05 16.35 -13.03
N GLU A 296 0.90 16.37 -14.05
CA GLU A 296 0.56 15.89 -15.40
C GLU A 296 0.20 14.39 -15.38
N GLN A 297 0.98 13.58 -14.65
CA GLN A 297 0.69 12.16 -14.45
C GLN A 297 -0.64 11.96 -13.70
N TRP A 298 -0.86 12.68 -12.60
CA TRP A 298 -2.06 12.56 -11.77
C TRP A 298 -3.34 12.92 -12.53
N ALA A 299 -3.30 13.94 -13.39
CA ALA A 299 -4.42 14.28 -14.25
C ALA A 299 -4.83 13.11 -15.19
N GLY A 300 -3.87 12.27 -15.57
CA GLY A 300 -4.07 11.05 -16.35
C GLY A 300 -4.66 9.87 -15.57
N GLU A 301 -4.52 9.82 -14.23
CA GLU A 301 -5.02 8.73 -13.38
C GLU A 301 -6.55 8.61 -13.37
N ARG A 302 -7.28 9.65 -13.82
CA ARG A 302 -8.74 9.61 -14.03
C ARG A 302 -9.20 8.43 -14.92
N THR A 303 -8.30 7.87 -15.73
CA THR A 303 -8.57 6.72 -16.61
C THR A 303 -8.24 5.35 -15.99
N MET A 304 -7.59 5.27 -14.82
CA MET A 304 -7.15 4.01 -14.19
C MET A 304 -8.30 3.17 -13.63
N TRP A 305 -9.38 3.80 -13.15
CA TRP A 305 -10.52 3.09 -12.55
C TRP A 305 -11.21 2.11 -13.51
N GLN A 306 -11.24 2.45 -14.80
CA GLN A 306 -11.80 1.56 -15.84
C GLN A 306 -10.89 0.35 -16.10
N GLY A 307 -9.57 0.55 -16.09
CA GLY A 307 -8.59 -0.54 -16.24
C GLY A 307 -8.63 -1.54 -15.09
N HIS A 308 -8.80 -1.05 -13.86
CA HIS A 308 -8.94 -1.87 -12.66
C HIS A 308 -10.18 -2.79 -12.71
N ALA A 309 -11.33 -2.24 -13.09
CA ALA A 309 -12.56 -3.03 -13.25
C ALA A 309 -12.44 -4.07 -14.37
N GLY A 310 -11.80 -3.71 -15.50
CA GLY A 310 -11.53 -4.62 -16.60
C GLY A 310 -10.62 -5.80 -16.21
N PHE A 311 -9.60 -5.55 -15.40
CA PHE A 311 -8.72 -6.60 -14.90
C PHE A 311 -9.45 -7.57 -13.95
N PHE A 312 -10.24 -7.05 -13.01
CA PHE A 312 -11.02 -7.90 -12.09
C PHE A 312 -12.10 -8.72 -12.79
N LYS A 313 -12.63 -8.21 -13.91
CA LYS A 313 -13.50 -8.98 -14.78
C LYS A 313 -12.74 -10.15 -15.40
N ALA A 314 -11.58 -9.90 -15.99
CA ALA A 314 -10.75 -10.94 -16.60
C ALA A 314 -10.31 -12.02 -15.59
N HIS A 315 -9.95 -11.63 -14.36
CA HIS A 315 -9.62 -12.58 -13.30
C HIS A 315 -10.79 -13.53 -12.98
N ARG A 316 -12.01 -12.98 -12.80
CA ARG A 316 -13.22 -13.79 -12.58
C ARG A 316 -13.56 -14.70 -13.76
N GLU A 317 -13.31 -14.24 -14.99
CA GLU A 317 -13.53 -15.03 -16.20
C GLU A 317 -12.55 -16.21 -16.31
N LEU A 318 -11.31 -16.04 -15.84
CA LEU A 318 -10.32 -17.12 -15.79
C LEU A 318 -10.65 -18.21 -14.77
N GLU A 319 -11.22 -17.83 -13.62
CA GLU A 319 -11.63 -18.77 -12.57
C GLU A 319 -12.94 -19.52 -12.89
N SER A 320 -13.68 -19.07 -13.91
CA SER A 320 -14.97 -19.66 -14.29
C SER A 320 -14.82 -21.04 -14.94
N SER A 321 -15.50 -22.05 -14.39
CA SER A 321 -15.61 -23.39 -14.99
C SER A 321 -16.41 -23.40 -16.29
N ASP A 322 -17.28 -22.41 -16.49
CA ASP A 322 -18.29 -22.40 -17.55
C ASP A 322 -17.78 -21.79 -18.87
N ARG A 323 -16.49 -21.42 -18.94
CA ARG A 323 -15.86 -20.81 -20.11
C ARG A 323 -14.85 -21.77 -20.74
N ASP A 324 -14.87 -21.87 -22.06
CA ASP A 324 -13.85 -22.59 -22.81
C ASP A 324 -12.50 -21.86 -22.76
N ASP A 325 -11.44 -22.54 -23.16
CA ASP A 325 -10.07 -22.03 -23.06
C ASP A 325 -9.79 -20.87 -24.03
N GLU A 326 -10.56 -20.74 -25.11
CA GLU A 326 -10.44 -19.64 -26.08
C GLU A 326 -10.99 -18.33 -25.49
N HIS A 327 -12.16 -18.38 -24.82
CA HIS A 327 -12.67 -17.23 -24.06
C HIS A 327 -11.75 -16.85 -22.90
N LYS A 328 -11.14 -17.83 -22.23
CA LYS A 328 -10.16 -17.58 -21.17
C LYS A 328 -8.89 -16.92 -21.74
N LEU A 329 -8.43 -17.34 -22.91
CA LEU A 329 -7.32 -16.70 -23.62
C LEU A 329 -7.63 -15.24 -23.92
N GLU A 330 -8.80 -14.94 -24.50
CA GLU A 330 -9.20 -13.55 -24.76
C GLU A 330 -9.21 -12.71 -23.47
N SER A 331 -9.70 -13.29 -22.38
CA SER A 331 -9.75 -12.63 -21.07
C SER A 331 -8.35 -12.33 -20.52
N ALA A 332 -7.44 -13.30 -20.56
CA ALA A 332 -6.04 -13.13 -20.13
C ALA A 332 -5.28 -12.13 -21.02
N ALA A 333 -5.46 -12.20 -22.33
CA ALA A 333 -4.88 -11.25 -23.29
C ALA A 333 -5.36 -9.82 -23.04
N ASN A 334 -6.67 -9.65 -22.78
CA ASN A 334 -7.22 -8.35 -22.41
C ASN A 334 -6.65 -7.82 -21.09
N ALA A 335 -6.51 -8.67 -20.07
CA ALA A 335 -5.87 -8.29 -18.80
C ALA A 335 -4.42 -7.82 -19.00
N TYR A 336 -3.65 -8.54 -19.81
CA TYR A 336 -2.28 -8.18 -20.17
C TYR A 336 -2.21 -6.83 -20.89
N VAL A 337 -3.05 -6.61 -21.90
CA VAL A 337 -3.10 -5.32 -22.62
C VAL A 337 -3.47 -4.18 -21.67
N LEU A 338 -4.47 -4.36 -20.80
CA LEU A 338 -4.86 -3.35 -19.82
C LEU A 338 -3.71 -2.99 -18.87
N ALA A 339 -2.97 -3.99 -18.40
CA ALA A 339 -1.83 -3.79 -17.51
C ALA A 339 -0.67 -3.07 -18.21
N VAL A 340 -0.33 -3.46 -19.45
CA VAL A 340 0.84 -2.94 -20.15
C VAL A 340 0.58 -1.58 -20.82
N GLU A 341 -0.51 -1.44 -21.59
CA GLU A 341 -0.87 -0.18 -22.27
C GLU A 341 -1.42 0.88 -21.32
N GLY A 342 -2.07 0.43 -20.24
CA GLY A 342 -2.57 1.31 -19.20
C GLY A 342 -1.48 1.63 -18.18
N ASP A 343 -1.23 0.71 -17.27
CA ASP A 343 -0.49 0.99 -16.05
C ASP A 343 1.03 1.07 -16.30
N ALA A 344 1.62 0.09 -17.00
CA ALA A 344 3.06 0.04 -17.23
C ALA A 344 3.55 1.20 -18.10
N ARG A 345 2.88 1.48 -19.22
CA ARG A 345 3.24 2.58 -20.12
C ARG A 345 3.26 3.93 -19.39
N ARG A 346 2.21 4.23 -18.61
CA ARG A 346 2.11 5.50 -17.87
C ARG A 346 3.16 5.59 -16.78
N THR A 347 3.32 4.53 -16.00
CA THR A 347 4.34 4.44 -14.94
C THR A 347 5.74 4.63 -15.51
N ALA A 348 6.02 4.03 -16.66
CA ALA A 348 7.29 4.18 -17.36
C ALA A 348 7.56 5.61 -17.84
N ILE A 349 6.55 6.27 -18.43
CA ILE A 349 6.67 7.68 -18.85
C ILE A 349 6.94 8.56 -17.62
N ALA A 350 6.24 8.34 -16.51
CA ALA A 350 6.45 9.07 -15.26
C ALA A 350 7.86 8.85 -14.69
N ALA A 351 8.31 7.60 -14.58
CA ALA A 351 9.64 7.26 -14.11
C ALA A 351 10.75 7.89 -14.98
N LEU A 352 10.59 7.88 -16.31
CA LEU A 352 11.51 8.55 -17.23
C LEU A 352 11.50 10.07 -17.03
N ALA A 353 10.32 10.69 -16.85
CA ALA A 353 10.17 12.12 -16.63
C ALA A 353 10.84 12.57 -15.32
N PHE A 354 10.66 11.82 -14.22
CA PHE A 354 11.33 12.09 -12.94
C PHE A 354 12.84 11.94 -13.04
N ALA A 355 13.30 11.08 -13.94
CA ALA A 355 14.71 10.89 -14.21
C ALA A 355 15.25 11.85 -15.31
N GLY A 356 14.51 12.92 -15.63
CA GLY A 356 14.94 14.00 -16.51
C GLY A 356 14.73 13.77 -18.02
N GLN A 357 14.02 12.71 -18.42
CA GLN A 357 13.72 12.42 -19.83
C GLN A 357 12.21 12.42 -20.09
N ARG A 358 11.72 13.48 -20.72
CA ARG A 358 10.32 13.58 -21.11
C ARG A 358 10.04 12.83 -22.40
N LEU A 359 8.99 12.03 -22.38
CA LEU A 359 8.35 11.46 -23.57
C LEU A 359 6.94 12.05 -23.69
N PRO A 360 6.41 12.23 -24.91
CA PRO A 360 4.99 12.58 -25.10
C PRO A 360 4.06 11.57 -24.41
N GLY A 361 2.98 12.04 -23.78
CA GLY A 361 2.04 11.16 -23.06
C GLY A 361 1.30 10.14 -23.95
N ASP A 362 1.26 10.39 -25.25
CA ASP A 362 0.69 9.51 -26.29
C ASP A 362 1.74 8.58 -26.95
N SER A 363 2.96 8.53 -26.41
CA SER A 363 4.01 7.62 -26.88
C SER A 363 3.54 6.17 -26.87
N THR A 364 3.79 5.46 -27.96
CA THR A 364 3.50 4.02 -28.05
C THR A 364 4.48 3.20 -27.20
N LEU A 365 4.14 1.93 -26.92
CA LEU A 365 4.94 1.07 -26.03
C LEU A 365 6.39 0.86 -26.47
N ARG A 366 6.66 0.69 -27.77
CA ARG A 366 8.03 0.39 -28.24
C ARG A 366 9.02 1.53 -27.93
N PRO A 367 8.75 2.80 -28.29
CA PRO A 367 9.57 3.93 -27.86
C PRO A 367 9.79 4.01 -26.35
N VAL A 368 8.75 3.73 -25.55
CA VAL A 368 8.84 3.71 -24.09
C VAL A 368 9.76 2.59 -23.60
N HIS A 369 9.55 1.36 -24.08
CA HIS A 369 10.39 0.20 -23.78
C HIS A 369 11.87 0.46 -24.13
N ASP A 370 12.14 0.97 -25.33
CA ASP A 370 13.50 1.25 -25.79
C ASP A 370 14.18 2.35 -24.95
N ALA A 371 13.42 3.34 -24.48
CA ALA A 371 13.92 4.36 -23.57
C ALA A 371 14.26 3.79 -22.18
N LEU A 372 13.43 2.90 -21.64
CA LEU A 372 13.70 2.20 -20.39
C LEU A 372 14.96 1.31 -20.51
N ALA A 373 15.04 0.50 -21.57
CA ALA A 373 16.14 -0.44 -21.78
C ALA A 373 17.52 0.22 -21.94
N ARG A 374 17.56 1.51 -22.31
CA ARG A 374 18.81 2.29 -22.40
C ARG A 374 19.27 2.86 -21.06
N ARG A 375 18.39 2.92 -20.06
CA ARG A 375 18.72 3.42 -18.73
C ARG A 375 19.16 2.28 -17.83
N LYS A 376 20.16 2.56 -17.01
CA LYS A 376 20.64 1.64 -15.97
C LYS A 376 19.81 1.84 -14.70
N GLY A 377 19.54 0.77 -13.98
CA GLY A 377 18.93 0.82 -12.66
C GLY A 377 17.69 -0.07 -12.56
N ARG A 378 17.52 -0.65 -11.37
CA ARG A 378 16.52 -1.70 -11.10
C ARG A 378 15.09 -1.30 -11.45
N LEU A 379 14.72 -0.03 -11.26
CA LEU A 379 13.39 0.46 -11.62
C LEU A 379 13.13 0.37 -13.13
N PHE A 380 14.06 0.88 -13.94
CA PHE A 380 13.91 0.90 -15.40
C PHE A 380 13.97 -0.51 -15.98
N GLU A 381 14.85 -1.35 -15.44
CA GLU A 381 14.95 -2.77 -15.80
C GLU A 381 13.64 -3.53 -15.46
N ALA A 382 13.08 -3.31 -14.26
CA ALA A 382 11.81 -3.93 -13.86
C ALA A 382 10.64 -3.48 -14.75
N LEU A 383 10.54 -2.17 -15.03
CA LEU A 383 9.51 -1.62 -15.92
C LEU A 383 9.67 -2.11 -17.37
N ALA A 384 10.90 -2.25 -17.88
CA ALA A 384 11.13 -2.81 -19.21
C ALA A 384 10.71 -4.29 -19.26
N SER A 385 11.04 -5.06 -18.21
CA SER A 385 10.78 -6.51 -18.15
C SER A 385 9.31 -6.91 -18.15
N VAL A 386 8.39 -5.97 -17.90
CA VAL A 386 6.94 -6.23 -17.92
C VAL A 386 6.26 -5.79 -19.22
N ILE A 387 7.02 -5.23 -20.16
CA ILE A 387 6.53 -4.78 -21.47
C ILE A 387 7.05 -5.74 -22.55
N ASP A 388 6.31 -6.80 -22.82
CA ASP A 388 6.56 -7.66 -23.98
C ASP A 388 5.86 -7.08 -25.22
N VAL A 389 6.67 -6.41 -26.06
CA VAL A 389 6.22 -5.77 -27.30
C VAL A 389 5.72 -6.80 -28.34
N PRO A 390 6.41 -7.94 -28.58
CA PRO A 390 5.89 -9.04 -29.39
C PRO A 390 4.47 -9.49 -28.99
N TRP A 391 4.25 -9.84 -27.72
CA TRP A 391 2.95 -10.32 -27.24
C TRP A 391 1.86 -9.28 -27.43
N ARG A 392 2.14 -8.03 -27.08
CA ARG A 392 1.19 -6.94 -27.29
C ARG A 392 0.83 -6.77 -28.77
N ASN A 393 1.82 -6.85 -29.67
CA ASN A 393 1.56 -6.71 -31.10
C ASN A 393 0.72 -7.88 -31.64
N ALA A 394 1.00 -9.11 -31.20
CA ALA A 394 0.19 -10.27 -31.55
C ALA A 394 -1.28 -10.06 -31.15
N ILE A 395 -1.53 -9.63 -29.91
CA ILE A 395 -2.88 -9.35 -29.41
C ILE A 395 -3.55 -8.22 -30.21
N ALA A 396 -2.83 -7.12 -30.47
CA ALA A 396 -3.35 -5.98 -31.22
C ALA A 396 -3.73 -6.34 -32.67
N HIS A 397 -3.03 -7.29 -33.28
CA HIS A 397 -3.31 -7.79 -34.63
C HIS A 397 -4.27 -8.99 -34.66
N ARG A 398 -4.82 -9.39 -33.51
CA ARG A 398 -5.65 -10.61 -33.35
C ARG A 398 -4.94 -11.88 -33.83
N ASP A 399 -3.63 -11.90 -33.68
CA ASP A 399 -2.75 -13.04 -33.96
C ASP A 399 -2.62 -13.92 -32.71
N ILE A 400 -3.79 -14.29 -32.15
CA ILE A 400 -3.92 -15.10 -30.95
C ILE A 400 -4.93 -16.22 -31.18
N TRP A 401 -4.59 -17.45 -30.80
CA TRP A 401 -5.52 -18.58 -30.83
C TRP A 401 -5.10 -19.66 -29.83
N TRP A 402 -6.06 -20.52 -29.48
CA TRP A 402 -5.81 -21.68 -28.62
C TRP A 402 -5.26 -22.85 -29.43
N ASP A 403 -4.10 -23.39 -29.04
CA ASP A 403 -3.52 -24.61 -29.60
C ASP A 403 -3.92 -25.81 -28.75
N SER A 404 -5.04 -26.45 -29.10
CA SER A 404 -5.58 -27.61 -28.37
C SER A 404 -4.62 -28.81 -28.30
N ALA A 405 -3.66 -28.91 -29.23
CA ALA A 405 -2.68 -30.01 -29.21
C ALA A 405 -1.60 -29.78 -28.15
N LEU A 406 -1.23 -28.53 -27.91
CA LEU A 406 -0.27 -28.15 -26.88
C LEU A 406 -0.93 -27.79 -25.54
N GLY A 407 -2.25 -27.59 -25.52
CA GLY A 407 -2.96 -27.10 -24.34
C GLY A 407 -2.46 -25.71 -23.92
N ALA A 408 -2.12 -24.87 -24.91
CA ALA A 408 -1.46 -23.59 -24.70
C ALA A 408 -1.97 -22.53 -25.68
N ALA A 409 -1.80 -21.27 -25.32
CA ALA A 409 -2.09 -20.13 -26.18
C ALA A 409 -0.92 -19.87 -27.14
N ARG A 410 -1.24 -19.51 -28.37
CA ARG A 410 -0.30 -18.98 -29.34
C ARG A 410 -0.46 -17.47 -29.42
N LEU A 411 0.64 -16.73 -29.25
CA LEU A 411 0.70 -15.28 -29.42
C LEU A 411 1.78 -15.00 -30.48
N GLY A 412 1.36 -14.86 -31.74
CA GLY A 412 2.28 -14.85 -32.87
C GLY A 412 3.11 -16.13 -32.93
N GLU A 413 4.44 -16.01 -32.81
CA GLU A 413 5.36 -17.16 -32.85
C GLU A 413 5.52 -17.87 -31.49
N ASP A 414 5.10 -17.23 -30.39
CA ASP A 414 5.31 -17.74 -29.04
C ASP A 414 4.20 -18.69 -28.59
N THR A 415 4.57 -19.66 -27.77
CA THR A 415 3.65 -20.54 -27.05
C THR A 415 3.69 -20.21 -25.56
N VAL A 416 2.54 -19.86 -25.00
CA VAL A 416 2.40 -19.44 -23.59
C VAL A 416 1.20 -20.10 -22.93
N THR A 417 1.29 -20.45 -21.65
CA THR A 417 0.12 -20.94 -20.90
C THR A 417 -0.79 -19.78 -20.48
N LEU A 418 -2.09 -20.04 -20.28
CA LEU A 418 -3.02 -19.03 -19.77
C LEU A 418 -2.54 -18.43 -18.44
N GLU A 419 -2.03 -19.28 -17.57
CA GLU A 419 -1.44 -18.91 -16.29
C GLU A 419 -0.25 -17.97 -16.46
N SER A 420 0.69 -18.27 -17.35
CA SER A 420 1.86 -17.42 -17.58
C SER A 420 1.47 -16.04 -18.13
N LEU A 421 0.50 -15.99 -19.06
CA LEU A 421 0.01 -14.73 -19.63
C LEU A 421 -0.69 -13.87 -18.56
N PHE A 422 -1.52 -14.48 -17.72
CA PHE A 422 -2.18 -13.76 -16.64
C PHE A 422 -1.20 -13.31 -15.55
N MET A 423 -0.23 -14.16 -15.17
CA MET A 423 0.82 -13.82 -14.21
C MET A 423 1.72 -12.68 -14.72
N ALA A 424 1.97 -12.59 -16.03
CA ALA A 424 2.66 -11.44 -16.61
C ALA A 424 1.87 -10.14 -16.40
N ALA A 425 0.54 -10.17 -16.55
CA ALA A 425 -0.32 -9.04 -16.29
C ALA A 425 -0.35 -8.64 -14.79
N GLU A 426 -0.43 -9.62 -13.88
CA GLU A 426 -0.34 -9.36 -12.44
C GLU A 426 1.01 -8.78 -12.03
N ARG A 427 2.12 -9.33 -12.56
CA ARG A 427 3.47 -8.81 -12.31
C ARG A 427 3.62 -7.38 -12.80
N ALA A 428 3.11 -7.05 -13.99
CA ALA A 428 3.09 -5.68 -14.50
C ALA A 428 2.37 -4.74 -13.53
N ARG A 429 1.19 -5.13 -13.02
CA ARG A 429 0.45 -4.33 -12.03
C ARG A 429 1.20 -4.20 -10.71
N ALA A 430 1.82 -5.27 -10.20
CA ALA A 430 2.62 -5.24 -8.98
C ALA A 430 3.81 -4.28 -9.10
N VAL A 431 4.54 -4.29 -10.22
CA VAL A 431 5.62 -3.32 -10.50
C VAL A 431 5.10 -1.89 -10.54
N CYS A 432 3.97 -1.65 -11.20
CA CYS A 432 3.39 -0.29 -11.29
C CYS A 432 2.92 0.22 -9.92
N GLN A 433 2.18 -0.62 -9.18
CA GLN A 433 1.72 -0.28 -7.83
C GLN A 433 2.91 -0.03 -6.89
N ALA A 434 3.94 -0.87 -6.95
CA ALA A 434 5.16 -0.69 -6.17
C ALA A 434 5.87 0.64 -6.46
N PHE A 435 5.88 1.10 -7.72
CA PHE A 435 6.39 2.43 -8.05
C PHE A 435 5.63 3.51 -7.28
N HIS A 436 4.30 3.50 -7.33
CA HIS A 436 3.46 4.43 -6.56
C HIS A 436 3.69 4.31 -5.05
N HIS A 437 3.90 3.10 -4.53
CA HIS A 437 4.21 2.89 -3.11
C HIS A 437 5.54 3.54 -2.73
N GLY A 438 6.56 3.44 -3.58
CA GLY A 438 7.83 4.13 -3.40
C GLY A 438 7.70 5.66 -3.44
N MET A 439 6.84 6.18 -4.33
CA MET A 439 6.53 7.62 -4.38
C MET A 439 5.92 8.12 -3.07
N GLU A 440 4.93 7.40 -2.53
CA GLU A 440 4.26 7.75 -1.27
C GLU A 440 5.22 7.71 -0.09
N VAL A 441 6.15 6.74 -0.06
CA VAL A 441 7.25 6.72 0.91
C VAL A 441 8.13 7.95 0.77
N ALA A 442 8.51 8.33 -0.45
CA ALA A 442 9.31 9.53 -0.69
C ALA A 442 8.58 10.81 -0.26
N PHE A 443 7.27 10.92 -0.51
CA PHE A 443 6.46 12.06 -0.07
C PHE A 443 6.35 12.14 1.45
N ALA A 444 6.24 11.01 2.14
CA ALA A 444 6.24 11.00 3.60
C ALA A 444 7.59 11.46 4.20
N ILE A 445 8.70 11.20 3.50
CA ILE A 445 10.05 11.62 3.89
C ILE A 445 10.29 13.09 3.56
N ALA A 446 10.11 13.48 2.29
CA ALA A 446 10.45 14.81 1.79
C ALA A 446 9.40 15.88 2.12
N LYS A 447 8.15 15.48 2.39
CA LYS A 447 7.01 16.35 2.67
C LYS A 447 6.89 17.52 1.67
N PRO A 448 6.85 17.24 0.36
CA PRO A 448 6.69 18.29 -0.64
C PRO A 448 5.38 19.07 -0.43
N PRO A 449 5.28 20.32 -0.88
CA PRO A 449 4.10 21.13 -0.69
C PRO A 449 2.84 20.44 -1.24
N VAL A 450 1.87 20.25 -0.36
CA VAL A 450 0.56 19.66 -0.71
C VAL A 450 -0.19 20.68 -1.57
N ARG A 451 -0.45 20.33 -2.83
CA ARG A 451 -1.38 21.07 -3.68
C ARG A 451 -2.76 20.43 -3.57
N ASP A 452 -3.81 21.25 -3.55
CA ASP A 452 -5.18 20.79 -3.28
C ASP A 452 -5.79 20.05 -4.49
N TRP A 453 -5.35 18.82 -4.70
CA TRP A 453 -5.70 17.98 -5.85
C TRP A 453 -7.10 17.35 -5.73
N LEU A 454 -7.62 17.23 -4.50
CA LEU A 454 -8.91 16.60 -4.19
C LEU A 454 -10.10 17.42 -4.75
N THR A 455 -10.02 18.75 -4.69
CA THR A 455 -11.08 19.64 -5.20
C THR A 455 -11.37 19.44 -6.68
N LYS A 456 -10.38 19.00 -7.47
CA LYS A 456 -10.53 18.68 -8.90
C LYS A 456 -10.48 17.17 -9.18
N ALA A 457 -10.45 16.32 -8.17
CA ALA A 457 -10.33 14.87 -8.38
C ALA A 457 -11.59 14.29 -9.08
N PRO A 458 -11.53 13.12 -9.73
CA PRO A 458 -12.73 12.42 -10.18
C PRO A 458 -13.57 11.95 -8.97
N GLU A 459 -14.86 11.66 -9.19
CA GLU A 459 -15.77 11.21 -8.13
C GLU A 459 -15.24 9.97 -7.39
N SER A 460 -14.65 9.01 -8.12
CA SER A 460 -14.08 7.80 -7.52
C SER A 460 -12.96 8.08 -6.52
N ALA A 461 -12.08 9.06 -6.82
CA ALA A 461 -11.01 9.45 -5.91
C ALA A 461 -11.55 10.19 -4.68
N ARG A 462 -12.60 11.01 -4.84
CA ARG A 462 -13.30 11.61 -3.69
C ARG A 462 -14.03 10.57 -2.84
N ASN A 463 -14.70 9.60 -3.45
CA ASN A 463 -15.34 8.49 -2.73
C ASN A 463 -14.30 7.68 -1.92
N LEU A 464 -13.10 7.46 -2.49
CA LEU A 464 -12.00 6.81 -1.77
C LEU A 464 -11.55 7.64 -0.55
N ALA A 465 -11.34 8.95 -0.73
CA ALA A 465 -10.98 9.85 0.37
C ALA A 465 -12.07 9.90 1.47
N ILE A 466 -13.35 9.80 1.09
CA ILE A 466 -14.46 9.70 2.03
C ILE A 466 -14.38 8.39 2.82
N LEU A 467 -14.15 7.26 2.16
CA LEU A 467 -13.99 5.96 2.82
C LEU A 467 -12.81 5.97 3.81
N GLU A 468 -11.69 6.58 3.44
CA GLU A 468 -10.54 6.79 4.33
C GLU A 468 -10.92 7.62 5.56
N ALA A 469 -11.60 8.75 5.35
CA ALA A 469 -12.06 9.59 6.46
C ALA A 469 -13.01 8.84 7.40
N MET A 470 -14.00 8.12 6.84
CA MET A 470 -14.93 7.30 7.61
C MET A 470 -14.19 6.26 8.46
N GLY A 471 -13.24 5.55 7.85
CA GLY A 471 -12.40 4.57 8.54
C GLY A 471 -11.53 5.21 9.62
N GLY A 472 -10.96 6.39 9.38
CA GLY A 472 -10.19 7.15 10.37
C GLY A 472 -11.00 7.53 11.62
N TYR A 473 -12.31 7.70 11.49
CA TYR A 473 -13.22 7.86 12.64
C TYR A 473 -13.67 6.53 13.27
N GLY A 474 -13.18 5.39 12.80
CA GLY A 474 -13.52 4.07 13.32
C GLY A 474 -14.75 3.42 12.67
N ILE A 475 -15.28 3.99 11.58
CA ILE A 475 -16.46 3.47 10.89
C ILE A 475 -16.04 2.51 9.79
N SER A 476 -16.39 1.24 9.97
CA SER A 476 -16.20 0.18 8.98
C SER A 476 -17.31 0.20 7.93
N VAL A 477 -17.03 0.77 6.76
CA VAL A 477 -17.93 0.75 5.60
C VAL A 477 -17.76 -0.56 4.82
N HIS A 478 -18.87 -1.17 4.43
CA HIS A 478 -18.95 -2.42 3.67
C HIS A 478 -19.36 -2.21 2.22
N ASP A 479 -20.20 -1.21 1.94
CA ASP A 479 -20.64 -0.86 0.60
C ASP A 479 -20.78 0.67 0.51
N LEU A 480 -20.47 1.22 -0.65
CA LEU A 480 -20.64 2.64 -0.97
C LEU A 480 -21.29 2.73 -2.35
N ARG A 481 -22.41 3.44 -2.42
CA ARG A 481 -23.13 3.69 -3.68
C ARG A 481 -23.42 5.18 -3.84
N ARG A 482 -23.40 5.61 -5.09
CA ARG A 482 -23.76 6.97 -5.49
C ARG A 482 -25.04 6.92 -6.30
N SER A 483 -26.01 7.74 -5.90
CA SER A 483 -27.24 7.98 -6.66
C SER A 483 -27.46 9.48 -6.78
N GLY A 484 -26.95 10.08 -7.86
CA GLY A 484 -26.93 11.53 -8.02
C GLY A 484 -26.12 12.22 -6.92
N SER A 485 -26.78 13.09 -6.14
CA SER A 485 -26.16 13.81 -5.01
C SER A 485 -26.30 13.06 -3.67
N THR A 486 -26.89 11.86 -3.67
CA THR A 486 -26.98 11.00 -2.48
C THR A 486 -25.80 10.04 -2.40
N LEU A 487 -25.15 10.02 -1.24
CA LEU A 487 -24.15 9.01 -0.89
C LEU A 487 -24.78 7.96 0.04
N GLU A 488 -24.85 6.73 -0.44
CA GLU A 488 -25.33 5.59 0.34
C GLU A 488 -24.15 4.81 0.92
N LEU A 489 -24.18 4.54 2.22
CA LEU A 489 -23.15 3.78 2.94
C LEU A 489 -23.80 2.58 3.63
N VAL A 490 -23.17 1.41 3.56
CA VAL A 490 -23.54 0.25 4.39
C VAL A 490 -22.47 0.06 5.45
N VAL A 491 -22.84 0.07 6.73
CA VAL A 491 -21.91 -0.02 7.87
C VAL A 491 -22.30 -1.17 8.81
N GLN A 492 -21.39 -1.53 9.72
CA GLN A 492 -21.72 -2.42 10.84
C GLN A 492 -22.76 -1.79 11.77
N SER A 493 -23.32 -2.60 12.68
CA SER A 493 -24.22 -2.12 13.73
C SER A 493 -23.57 -0.99 14.52
N LEU A 494 -24.32 0.07 14.77
CA LEU A 494 -23.86 1.24 15.51
C LEU A 494 -24.38 1.20 16.94
N ASP A 495 -23.53 1.61 17.87
CA ASP A 495 -23.92 2.05 19.20
C ASP A 495 -23.87 3.59 19.28
N SER A 496 -24.08 4.15 20.46
CA SER A 496 -24.07 5.60 20.65
C SER A 496 -22.71 6.24 20.34
N ASP A 497 -21.59 5.59 20.67
CA ASP A 497 -20.24 6.10 20.38
C ASP A 497 -19.93 6.05 18.88
N SER A 498 -20.27 4.92 18.24
CA SER A 498 -20.09 4.72 16.81
C SER A 498 -21.00 5.64 15.98
N PHE A 499 -22.18 5.99 16.48
CA PHE A 499 -23.04 6.99 15.85
C PHE A 499 -22.42 8.39 15.92
N LEU A 500 -21.84 8.79 17.04
CA LEU A 500 -21.10 10.05 17.16
C LEU A 500 -19.96 10.11 16.14
N ARG A 501 -19.16 9.05 16.07
CA ARG A 501 -18.06 8.90 15.08
C ARG A 501 -18.56 8.95 13.64
N LEU A 502 -19.72 8.35 13.35
CA LEU A 502 -20.38 8.42 12.05
C LEU A 502 -20.72 9.86 11.67
N CYS A 503 -21.30 10.64 12.59
CA CYS A 503 -21.61 12.04 12.35
C CYS A 503 -20.34 12.85 12.02
N LEU A 504 -19.24 12.63 12.75
CA LEU A 504 -17.95 13.28 12.46
C LEU A 504 -17.40 12.87 11.08
N GLY A 505 -17.51 11.59 10.72
CA GLY A 505 -17.15 11.10 9.39
C GLY A 505 -17.98 11.73 8.27
N ILE A 506 -19.27 11.96 8.51
CA ILE A 506 -20.17 12.64 7.55
C ILE A 506 -19.81 14.12 7.39
N VAL A 507 -19.50 14.80 8.49
CA VAL A 507 -19.02 16.19 8.44
C VAL A 507 -17.75 16.28 7.59
N ARG A 508 -16.79 15.37 7.81
CA ARG A 508 -15.57 15.29 7.01
C ARG A 508 -15.86 14.93 5.55
N SER A 509 -16.82 14.05 5.30
CA SER A 509 -17.25 13.69 3.94
C SER A 509 -17.82 14.90 3.18
N ALA A 510 -18.54 15.79 3.86
CA ALA A 510 -19.11 17.00 3.26
C ALA A 510 -18.05 18.01 2.80
N GLU A 511 -16.93 18.09 3.52
CA GLU A 511 -15.76 18.90 3.14
C GLU A 511 -15.03 18.32 1.92
N LEU A 512 -14.94 16.99 1.83
CA LEU A 512 -14.23 16.28 0.76
C LEU A 512 -14.98 16.31 -0.57
N ASP A 513 -16.32 16.34 -0.56
CA ASP A 513 -17.12 16.43 -1.78
C ASP A 513 -18.33 17.39 -1.63
N PRO A 514 -18.23 18.59 -2.23
CA PRO A 514 -19.33 19.55 -2.27
C PRO A 514 -20.59 19.08 -3.01
N ALA A 515 -20.51 18.05 -3.85
CA ALA A 515 -21.64 17.58 -4.64
C ALA A 515 -22.59 16.65 -3.85
N ILE A 516 -22.21 16.21 -2.65
CA ILE A 516 -23.08 15.37 -1.80
C ILE A 516 -24.10 16.27 -1.09
N SER A 517 -25.38 16.10 -1.38
CA SER A 517 -26.47 16.83 -0.71
C SER A 517 -27.09 16.02 0.44
N HIS A 518 -26.92 14.69 0.42
CA HIS A 518 -27.61 13.78 1.31
C HIS A 518 -26.76 12.52 1.59
N TRP A 519 -26.76 12.05 2.85
CA TRP A 519 -26.17 10.77 3.25
C TRP A 519 -27.26 9.83 3.72
N LEU A 520 -27.22 8.60 3.21
CA LEU A 520 -28.11 7.52 3.62
C LEU A 520 -27.27 6.33 4.12
N VAL A 521 -27.34 6.05 5.41
CA VAL A 521 -26.50 5.05 6.08
C VAL A 521 -27.36 3.86 6.51
N TRP A 522 -27.11 2.73 5.87
CA TRP A 522 -27.70 1.44 6.17
C TRP A 522 -26.81 0.67 7.13
N GLN A 523 -27.42 -0.01 8.08
CA GLN A 523 -26.72 -0.94 8.96
C GLN A 523 -26.92 -2.37 8.45
N ARG A 524 -25.89 -3.21 8.58
CA ARG A 524 -26.00 -4.64 8.20
C ARG A 524 -26.98 -5.41 9.06
N THR A 525 -27.28 -4.93 10.28
CA THR A 525 -28.36 -5.48 11.09
C THR A 525 -29.68 -5.35 10.35
N PRO A 526 -30.38 -6.47 10.08
CA PRO A 526 -31.62 -6.43 9.31
C PRO A 526 -32.71 -5.66 10.04
N ASN A 527 -33.60 -5.04 9.27
CA ASN A 527 -34.82 -4.35 9.73
C ASN A 527 -34.62 -3.09 10.58
N LEU A 528 -33.42 -2.52 10.63
CA LEU A 528 -33.21 -1.18 11.21
C LEU A 528 -33.54 -0.09 10.18
N THR A 529 -34.11 1.01 10.66
CA THR A 529 -34.33 2.21 9.83
C THR A 529 -32.97 2.77 9.40
N PRO A 530 -32.78 3.17 8.13
CA PRO A 530 -31.54 3.82 7.72
C PRO A 530 -31.42 5.20 8.36
N ILE A 531 -30.19 5.61 8.67
CA ILE A 531 -29.87 6.95 9.15
C ILE A 531 -29.77 7.86 7.93
N SER A 532 -30.49 8.97 7.93
CA SER A 532 -30.60 9.87 6.79
C SER A 532 -30.24 11.29 7.22
N LEU A 533 -29.25 11.91 6.58
CA LEU A 533 -28.68 13.19 6.98
C LEU A 533 -28.56 14.16 5.80
N ASP A 534 -28.86 15.43 6.02
CA ASP A 534 -28.89 16.47 4.99
C ASP A 534 -27.70 17.42 5.08
N ARG A 535 -27.15 17.80 3.92
CA ARG A 535 -26.01 18.73 3.82
C ARG A 535 -26.25 20.07 4.50
N ASN A 536 -27.45 20.63 4.37
CA ASN A 536 -27.76 21.94 4.95
C ASN A 536 -27.55 21.96 6.48
N TRP A 537 -27.82 20.85 7.17
CA TRP A 537 -27.59 20.74 8.60
C TRP A 537 -26.09 20.63 8.92
N VAL A 538 -25.34 19.88 8.11
CA VAL A 538 -23.87 19.77 8.22
C VAL A 538 -23.18 21.12 7.99
N GLU A 539 -23.58 21.85 6.94
CA GLU A 539 -23.03 23.17 6.62
C GLU A 539 -23.34 24.21 7.69
N ARG A 540 -24.58 24.22 8.21
CA ARG A 540 -24.93 25.12 9.31
C ARG A 540 -24.14 24.80 10.56
N LEU A 541 -23.96 23.51 10.87
CA LEU A 541 -23.13 23.08 12.00
C LEU A 541 -21.68 23.56 11.86
N LEU A 542 -21.08 23.36 10.69
CA LEU A 542 -19.71 23.81 10.41
C LEU A 542 -19.56 25.33 10.46
N ALA A 543 -20.56 26.08 9.98
CA ALA A 543 -20.55 27.55 10.02
C ALA A 543 -20.56 28.10 11.45
N GLU A 544 -21.20 27.40 12.38
CA GLU A 544 -21.24 27.79 13.79
C GLU A 544 -20.01 27.29 14.58
N ALA A 545 -19.24 26.32 14.06
CA ALA A 545 -18.09 25.72 14.74
C ALA A 545 -16.93 26.71 14.96
N THR A 546 -16.56 26.93 16.22
CA THR A 546 -15.52 27.91 16.60
C THR A 546 -14.14 27.49 16.10
N GLY A 547 -13.62 28.20 15.09
CA GLY A 547 -12.36 27.83 14.43
C GLY A 547 -12.48 26.63 13.48
N GLY A 548 -13.70 26.33 13.00
CA GLY A 548 -13.94 25.30 11.98
C GLY A 548 -13.78 23.86 12.43
N THR A 549 -13.76 23.59 13.74
CA THR A 549 -13.59 22.25 14.31
C THR A 549 -14.68 21.95 15.33
N LEU A 550 -15.24 20.75 15.27
CA LEU A 550 -16.15 20.22 16.29
C LEU A 550 -15.30 19.79 17.49
N ARG A 551 -15.58 20.34 18.66
CA ARG A 551 -14.73 20.20 19.85
C ARG A 551 -15.29 19.24 20.87
N ALA A 552 -16.61 19.08 20.88
CA ALA A 552 -17.29 18.32 21.92
C ALA A 552 -18.41 17.44 21.32
N PRO A 553 -18.76 16.30 21.94
CA PRO A 553 -19.82 15.41 21.47
C PRO A 553 -21.19 16.11 21.30
N GLU A 554 -21.44 17.18 22.04
CA GLU A 554 -22.69 17.94 22.02
C GLU A 554 -22.86 18.77 20.74
N ASP A 555 -21.75 19.06 20.04
CA ASP A 555 -21.79 19.77 18.76
C ASP A 555 -22.59 18.96 17.70
N ILE A 556 -22.73 17.63 17.84
CA ILE A 556 -23.49 16.80 16.87
C ILE A 556 -24.98 16.66 17.19
N PHE A 557 -25.50 17.30 18.25
CA PHE A 557 -26.94 17.27 18.55
C PHE A 557 -27.83 17.68 17.37
N PRO A 558 -27.49 18.71 16.55
CA PRO A 558 -28.26 19.04 15.37
C PRO A 558 -28.35 17.87 14.38
N LEU A 559 -27.26 17.14 14.14
CA LEU A 559 -27.26 15.97 13.25
C LEU A 559 -28.09 14.82 13.81
N THR A 560 -28.10 14.64 15.13
CA THR A 560 -28.97 13.65 15.79
C THR A 560 -30.44 13.98 15.57
N VAL A 561 -30.82 15.25 15.71
CA VAL A 561 -32.20 15.72 15.44
C VAL A 561 -32.56 15.57 13.97
N ASN A 562 -31.67 15.97 13.05
CA ASN A 562 -31.88 15.82 11.61
C ASN A 562 -32.17 14.36 11.24
N ALA A 563 -31.32 13.44 11.71
CA ALA A 563 -31.51 12.03 11.44
C ALA A 563 -32.83 11.49 12.01
N LEU A 564 -33.20 11.88 13.23
CA LEU A 564 -34.48 11.47 13.85
C LEU A 564 -35.68 11.99 13.05
N ILE A 565 -35.64 13.25 12.60
CA ILE A 565 -36.69 13.85 11.76
C ILE A 565 -36.80 13.10 10.44
N ASN A 566 -35.67 12.84 9.78
CA ASN A 566 -35.62 12.11 8.51
C ASN A 566 -36.06 10.64 8.65
N SER A 567 -35.97 10.07 9.85
CA SER A 567 -36.51 8.75 10.18
C SER A 567 -38.01 8.78 10.52
N GLY A 568 -38.70 9.92 10.34
CA GLY A 568 -40.13 10.08 10.54
C GLY A 568 -40.55 10.62 11.92
N SER A 569 -39.60 11.03 12.77
CA SER A 569 -39.94 11.68 14.04
C SER A 569 -40.43 13.11 13.81
N LEU A 570 -41.37 13.57 14.63
CA LEU A 570 -41.73 14.99 14.66
C LEU A 570 -40.57 15.81 15.30
N PRO A 571 -40.38 17.09 14.91
CA PRO A 571 -39.31 17.95 15.42
C PRO A 571 -39.23 18.03 16.95
N ALA A 572 -40.35 18.31 17.64
CA ALA A 572 -40.36 18.45 19.09
C ALA A 572 -39.96 17.14 19.83
N PRO A 573 -40.47 15.94 19.47
CA PRO A 573 -39.94 14.67 19.97
C PRO A 573 -38.45 14.43 19.70
N ALA A 574 -37.95 14.77 18.50
CA ALA A 574 -36.53 14.63 18.19
C ALA A 574 -35.66 15.52 19.07
N VAL A 575 -36.05 16.78 19.26
CA VAL A 575 -35.35 17.72 20.17
C VAL A 575 -35.45 17.27 21.62
N ARG A 576 -36.55 16.63 22.03
CA ARG A 576 -36.66 16.04 23.37
C ARG A 576 -35.64 14.95 23.63
N HIS A 577 -35.25 14.21 22.60
CA HIS A 577 -34.23 13.17 22.69
C HIS A 577 -32.86 13.78 23.02
N VAL A 578 -32.41 14.77 22.26
CA VAL A 578 -31.10 15.42 22.51
C VAL A 578 -31.08 16.21 23.82
N ILE A 579 -32.21 16.71 24.31
CA ILE A 579 -32.30 17.27 25.68
C ILE A 579 -31.98 16.21 26.74
N ALA A 580 -32.43 14.97 26.56
CA ALA A 580 -32.12 13.90 27.50
C ALA A 580 -30.63 13.54 27.44
N LEU A 581 -30.02 13.55 26.25
CA LEU A 581 -28.58 13.37 26.07
C LEU A 581 -27.78 14.49 26.75
N ALA A 582 -28.16 15.75 26.55
CA ALA A 582 -27.53 16.90 27.22
C ALA A 582 -27.63 16.79 28.75
N ALA A 583 -28.79 16.40 29.28
CA ALA A 583 -28.96 16.19 30.71
C ALA A 583 -28.11 15.03 31.25
N ALA A 584 -27.99 13.94 30.49
CA ALA A 584 -27.12 12.81 30.81
C ALA A 584 -25.64 13.25 30.85
N GLN A 585 -25.23 14.04 29.85
CA GLN A 585 -23.87 14.51 29.69
C GLN A 585 -23.43 15.44 30.83
N VAL A 586 -24.23 16.46 31.15
CA VAL A 586 -23.94 17.37 32.28
C VAL A 586 -23.95 16.63 33.61
N THR A 587 -24.88 15.70 33.81
CA THR A 587 -24.93 14.89 35.05
C THR A 587 -23.73 13.95 35.14
N GLY A 588 -23.33 13.33 34.03
CA GLY A 588 -22.18 12.43 33.94
C GLY A 588 -20.86 13.15 34.18
N GLU A 589 -20.69 14.33 33.59
CA GLU A 589 -19.49 15.16 33.77
C GLU A 589 -19.36 15.65 35.21
N ALA A 590 -20.46 16.13 35.80
CA ALA A 590 -20.46 16.50 37.22
C ALA A 590 -20.14 15.31 38.15
N ALA A 591 -20.61 14.11 37.82
CA ALA A 591 -20.29 12.91 38.58
C ALA A 591 -18.81 12.50 38.42
N ARG A 592 -18.27 12.58 37.20
CA ARG A 592 -16.85 12.28 36.88
C ARG A 592 -15.91 13.20 37.67
N LEU A 593 -16.23 14.49 37.73
CA LEU A 593 -15.44 15.52 38.39
C LEU A 593 -15.68 15.62 39.91
N GLY A 594 -16.57 14.78 40.48
CA GLY A 594 -17.19 15.03 41.78
C GLY A 594 -16.23 15.30 42.95
N SER A 595 -15.10 14.60 43.05
CA SER A 595 -14.11 14.82 44.12
C SER A 595 -13.31 16.12 43.93
N GLU A 596 -13.05 16.51 42.69
CA GLU A 596 -12.30 17.72 42.33
C GLU A 596 -13.19 18.95 42.55
N LEU A 597 -14.46 18.87 42.12
CA LEU A 597 -15.47 19.89 42.40
C LEU A 597 -15.69 20.09 43.89
N ALA A 598 -15.69 19.01 44.68
CA ALA A 598 -15.83 19.07 46.14
C ALA A 598 -14.63 19.73 46.83
N ALA A 599 -13.45 19.59 46.25
CA ALA A 599 -12.23 20.24 46.71
C ALA A 599 -12.14 21.72 46.29
N GLY A 600 -13.08 22.20 45.49
CA GLY A 600 -13.09 23.56 44.97
C GLY A 600 -12.09 23.80 43.84
N ASP A 601 -11.72 22.74 43.11
CA ASP A 601 -10.79 22.84 41.97
C ASP A 601 -11.37 23.73 40.85
N GLU A 602 -10.61 24.75 40.45
CA GLU A 602 -11.00 25.70 39.41
C GLU A 602 -11.02 25.04 38.02
N ASP A 603 -10.15 24.07 37.74
CA ASP A 603 -10.09 23.38 36.45
C ASP A 603 -11.30 22.46 36.27
N ALA A 604 -11.73 21.78 37.35
CA ALA A 604 -12.95 20.98 37.34
C ALA A 604 -14.20 21.85 37.14
N GLN A 605 -14.24 23.03 37.76
CA GLN A 605 -15.32 24.00 37.55
C GLN A 605 -15.37 24.49 36.10
N ALA A 606 -14.21 24.82 35.53
CA ALA A 606 -14.09 25.24 34.14
C ALA A 606 -14.54 24.12 33.17
N SER A 607 -14.16 22.86 33.42
CA SER A 607 -14.58 21.70 32.61
C SER A 607 -16.10 21.50 32.64
N LEU A 608 -16.72 21.59 33.82
CA LEU A 608 -18.19 21.49 33.95
C LEU A 608 -18.89 22.67 33.26
N HIS A 609 -18.38 23.89 33.45
CA HIS A 609 -18.91 25.09 32.78
C HIS A 609 -18.84 24.95 31.26
N GLU A 610 -17.71 24.50 30.72
CA GLU A 610 -17.52 24.27 29.30
C GLU A 610 -18.51 23.22 28.76
N CYS A 611 -18.69 22.09 29.45
CA CYS A 611 -19.69 21.07 29.09
C CYS A 611 -21.12 21.65 29.02
N VAL A 612 -21.50 22.48 29.99
CA VAL A 612 -22.81 23.15 30.01
C VAL A 612 -22.97 24.11 28.83
N VAL A 613 -21.94 24.92 28.54
CA VAL A 613 -21.94 25.85 27.41
C VAL A 613 -22.09 25.12 26.07
N HIS A 614 -21.35 24.04 25.86
CA HIS A 614 -21.46 23.22 24.64
C HIS A 614 -22.84 22.57 24.51
N CYS A 615 -23.39 22.02 25.60
CA CYS A 615 -24.76 21.51 25.64
C CYS A 615 -25.79 22.56 25.22
N ARG A 616 -25.72 23.78 25.80
CA ARG A 616 -26.66 24.88 25.49
C ARG A 616 -26.58 25.27 24.02
N ARG A 617 -25.37 25.43 23.48
CA ARG A 617 -25.13 25.77 22.08
C ARG A 617 -25.65 24.71 21.12
N GLY A 618 -25.31 23.44 21.34
CA GLY A 618 -25.79 22.33 20.51
C GLY A 618 -27.32 22.19 20.52
N LEU A 619 -27.95 22.35 21.68
CA LEU A 619 -29.41 22.35 21.80
C LEU A 619 -30.07 23.54 21.08
N GLY A 620 -29.51 24.74 21.24
CA GLY A 620 -29.98 25.96 20.56
C GLY A 620 -30.00 25.77 19.05
N LEU A 621 -28.87 25.33 18.49
CA LEU A 621 -28.74 25.10 17.06
C LEU A 621 -29.68 23.98 16.55
N ALA A 622 -29.82 22.90 17.31
CA ALA A 622 -30.72 21.80 16.96
C ALA A 622 -32.20 22.24 16.90
N ALA A 623 -32.64 23.10 17.82
CA ALA A 623 -33.99 23.62 17.81
C ALA A 623 -34.22 24.65 16.70
N GLU A 624 -33.26 25.55 16.46
CA GLU A 624 -33.31 26.52 15.34
C GLU A 624 -33.47 25.78 14.01
N LEU A 625 -32.59 24.81 13.73
CA LEU A 625 -32.60 24.06 12.47
C LEU A 625 -33.83 23.19 12.28
N SER A 626 -34.47 22.74 13.38
CA SER A 626 -35.73 22.00 13.28
C SER A 626 -36.91 22.86 12.81
N GLY A 627 -36.80 24.19 12.87
CA GLY A 627 -37.82 25.15 12.43
C GLY A 627 -39.13 25.11 13.22
N ASP A 628 -39.18 24.42 14.37
CA ASP A 628 -40.40 24.19 15.14
C ASP A 628 -40.43 25.02 16.43
N GLU A 629 -41.50 25.81 16.60
CA GLU A 629 -41.64 26.71 17.75
C GLU A 629 -41.76 25.95 19.09
N SER A 630 -42.32 24.73 19.07
CA SER A 630 -42.45 23.91 20.26
C SER A 630 -41.10 23.35 20.70
N ALA A 631 -40.24 22.98 19.75
CA ALA A 631 -38.84 22.65 20.00
C ALA A 631 -38.07 23.82 20.62
N GLY A 632 -38.21 25.03 20.07
CA GLY A 632 -37.58 26.25 20.63
C GLY A 632 -38.01 26.52 22.08
N LYS A 633 -39.30 26.39 22.39
CA LYS A 633 -39.83 26.52 23.77
C LYS A 633 -39.26 25.47 24.72
N LEU A 634 -39.03 24.24 24.25
CA LEU A 634 -38.46 23.17 25.06
C LEU A 634 -36.99 23.46 25.40
N VAL A 635 -36.20 23.91 24.41
CA VAL A 635 -34.80 24.26 24.62
C VAL A 635 -34.67 25.45 25.56
N SER A 636 -35.47 26.51 25.40
CA SER A 636 -35.44 27.67 26.30
C SER A 636 -35.67 27.31 27.78
N ARG A 637 -36.51 26.30 28.07
CA ARG A 637 -36.71 25.82 29.45
C ARG A 637 -35.49 25.10 30.01
N ILE A 638 -34.83 24.30 29.18
CA ILE A 638 -33.60 23.58 29.57
C ILE A 638 -32.42 24.54 29.69
N ASP A 639 -32.36 25.54 28.81
CA ASP A 639 -31.37 26.61 28.84
C ASP A 639 -31.34 27.33 30.19
N GLY A 640 -32.51 27.65 30.76
CA GLY A 640 -32.60 28.23 32.10
C GLY A 640 -32.12 27.29 33.23
N MET A 641 -32.32 25.97 33.07
CA MET A 641 -31.82 24.98 34.03
C MET A 641 -30.30 24.84 33.94
N LEU A 642 -29.76 24.78 32.72
CA LEU A 642 -28.34 24.72 32.44
C LEU A 642 -27.62 26.00 32.89
N ALA A 643 -28.21 27.17 32.66
CA ALA A 643 -27.69 28.45 33.17
C ALA A 643 -27.59 28.48 34.71
N SER A 644 -28.46 27.75 35.41
CA SER A 644 -28.37 27.63 36.88
C SER A 644 -27.18 26.77 37.33
N VAL A 645 -26.80 25.77 36.54
CA VAL A 645 -25.57 24.98 36.76
C VAL A 645 -24.34 25.79 36.37
N GLU A 646 -24.42 26.57 35.30
CA GLU A 646 -23.35 27.45 34.84
C GLU A 646 -23.03 28.58 35.83
N ALA A 647 -24.07 29.17 36.43
CA ALA A 647 -23.96 30.24 37.42
C ALA A 647 -23.61 29.73 38.82
N TRP A 648 -23.49 28.40 39.01
CA TRP A 648 -23.00 27.84 40.25
C TRP A 648 -21.53 28.26 40.45
N SER A 649 -21.31 29.18 41.38
CA SER A 649 -19.99 29.53 41.87
C SER A 649 -19.58 28.58 42.99
N ALA A 650 -18.34 28.10 42.96
CA ALA A 650 -17.68 27.24 43.96
C ALA A 650 -18.39 27.20 45.34
N GLY A 651 -18.82 26.01 45.74
CA GLY A 651 -19.61 25.79 46.96
C GLY A 651 -19.64 24.33 47.37
N SER A 652 -20.46 23.97 48.37
CA SER A 652 -20.57 22.57 48.81
C SER A 652 -21.20 21.68 47.74
N ILE A 653 -20.90 20.38 47.77
CA ILE A 653 -21.56 19.37 46.90
C ILE A 653 -23.09 19.47 46.99
N GLU A 654 -23.66 19.84 48.14
CA GLU A 654 -25.12 20.01 48.26
C GLU A 654 -25.66 21.13 47.37
N SER A 655 -24.92 22.24 47.23
CA SER A 655 -25.32 23.35 46.36
C SER A 655 -25.28 22.97 44.87
N LEU A 656 -24.28 22.19 44.45
CA LEU A 656 -24.20 21.65 43.10
C LEU A 656 -25.33 20.65 42.82
N ASN A 657 -25.61 19.77 43.79
CA ASN A 657 -26.73 18.83 43.67
C ASN A 657 -28.08 19.54 43.56
N ALA A 658 -28.26 20.67 44.26
CA ALA A 658 -29.45 21.50 44.12
C ALA A 658 -29.55 22.13 42.71
N ALA A 659 -28.44 22.62 42.15
CA ALA A 659 -28.38 23.14 40.79
C ALA A 659 -28.64 22.07 39.72
N LEU A 660 -28.16 20.84 39.93
CA LEU A 660 -28.35 19.71 39.02
C LEU A 660 -29.73 19.05 39.15
N ALA A 661 -30.45 19.24 40.27
CA ALA A 661 -31.71 18.55 40.53
C ALA A 661 -32.75 18.69 39.39
N PRO A 662 -32.95 19.87 38.77
CA PRO A 662 -33.83 20.01 37.60
C PRO A 662 -33.34 19.21 36.38
N VAL A 663 -32.04 19.20 36.12
CA VAL A 663 -31.42 18.47 35.00
C VAL A 663 -31.54 16.96 35.21
N GLN A 664 -31.27 16.49 36.43
CA GLN A 664 -31.46 15.08 36.82
C GLN A 664 -32.94 14.67 36.75
N ALA A 665 -33.87 15.55 37.10
CA ALA A 665 -35.29 15.27 36.97
C ALA A 665 -35.70 15.10 35.50
N VAL A 666 -35.15 15.91 34.59
CA VAL A 666 -35.34 15.75 33.14
C VAL A 666 -34.78 14.41 32.66
N LEU A 667 -33.58 14.04 33.08
CA LEU A 667 -32.97 12.75 32.75
C LEU A 667 -33.82 11.56 33.25
N ARG A 668 -34.28 11.60 34.50
CA ARG A 668 -35.12 10.52 35.08
C ARG A 668 -36.51 10.43 34.44
N ALA A 669 -37.13 11.58 34.15
CA ALA A 669 -38.44 11.63 33.51
C ALA A 669 -38.40 11.15 32.05
N ARG A 670 -37.22 11.19 31.43
CA ARG A 670 -37.02 10.80 30.04
C ARG A 670 -36.19 9.53 29.99
N ARG A 671 -36.87 8.38 30.04
CA ARG A 671 -36.28 7.17 29.42
C ARG A 671 -36.05 7.54 27.96
N ALA A 672 -34.79 7.70 27.57
CA ALA A 672 -34.44 7.85 26.17
C ALA A 672 -34.98 6.61 25.47
N MET A 673 -36.07 6.74 24.70
CA MET A 673 -36.37 5.72 23.70
C MET A 673 -35.13 5.68 22.82
N ALA A 674 -34.51 4.51 22.73
CA ALA A 674 -33.39 4.34 21.82
C ALA A 674 -33.85 4.80 20.43
N PRO A 675 -33.05 5.60 19.70
CA PRO A 675 -33.31 5.89 18.31
C PRO A 675 -33.64 4.62 17.54
N PRO A 676 -34.44 4.69 16.46
CA PRO A 676 -34.87 3.52 15.68
C PRO A 676 -33.71 2.77 14.98
N TRP A 677 -32.48 3.26 15.16
CA TRP A 677 -31.25 2.70 14.60
C TRP A 677 -30.47 1.84 15.60
N PHE A 678 -30.82 1.83 16.88
CA PHE A 678 -30.16 0.97 17.87
C PHE A 678 -31.03 -0.23 18.19
N GLN A 679 -30.40 -1.40 18.40
CA GLN A 679 -31.10 -2.54 18.97
C GLN A 679 -31.41 -2.25 20.45
N VAL A 680 -32.67 -2.48 20.85
CA VAL A 680 -33.16 -2.30 22.23
C VAL A 680 -33.11 -3.61 22.99
#